data_AF-A0A858RLU0-F1
#
_entry.id   AF-A0A858RLU0-F1
#
_cell.length_a   1.000
_cell.length_b   1.000
_cell.length_c   1.000
_cell.angle_alpha   90.00
_cell.angle_beta   90.00
_cell.angle_gamma   90.00
#
_symmetry.space_group_name_H-M   'P 1'
#
loop_
_entity.id
_entity.type
_entity.pdbx_description
1 polymer ?
#
loop_
_entity_poly.entity_id
_entity_poly.type
_entity_poly.pdbx_seq_one_letter_code
_entity_poly.pdbx_strand_id
1 'polypeptide(L)'
;MHVFGLSGGVASGKSTACRLIARLCPEAVIFDADACVHVLLAGDAVVADAIAARFGTGVIHASGGVDRAALRGQVFGDSAARKDLEAILHPRVREECLESLDSARRIGRSLFVADIPLLFENGFDFGQERNLLVAAATATRRRRLRERNGFDDATIDSIFAAQMPQEEKLRLADHVFWNEGPAPALEAQLRRFLHFHAIMSDDDTKLPELPANETTPSAAVQEAAPVPQTIDINAFRLKSLAELLTMAEAVPAKITVGAPKTQLIFELLSFYANEGATLVGEGIVEQAKENYAMLRDPARSFRTSPDDLYINGHLLRDHGLRAGHRVKVRIRAPRDRDKYLSATEILEIEGIPAAEFKVPKEFDKLTPLFPDRRIVLEGEGPEAVSVRVLDLVAPLGKGQRGLIVAPPRGGKTILLKQIAKAIRKNHPEIELIVVLLDERPEEVTDFEETVGTTVYASTFDEAPRRHAQVADLVIERARRLVEQGKDVVLLLDSLTRLARGHNSASQGGPIGSGGVSPVALQKSRKFFGNARNVEEGGSLTVLATALIETESRMDDVIFEEFKGTGNMEVRLDRELAERRVFPAIHIPQSGTRNDDRLYHPDEFVKVLDIRRQLAQLPVGDAIETLLKNLRATKSNAELLLRGLR
;
A
#
# COMPACT_ATOMS: atom_id res chain seq x y z
N MET A 1 20.36 0.54 42.51
CA MET A 1 20.67 -0.78 41.92
C MET A 1 19.37 -1.37 41.45
N HIS A 2 19.28 -1.77 40.18
CA HIS A 2 18.12 -2.48 39.66
C HIS A 2 18.21 -3.98 39.99
N VAL A 3 17.09 -4.59 40.34
CA VAL A 3 17.02 -6.03 40.68
C VAL A 3 16.01 -6.73 39.78
N PHE A 4 16.45 -7.67 38.94
CA PHE A 4 15.59 -8.38 38.00
C PHE A 4 15.68 -9.90 38.15
N GLY A 5 14.54 -10.58 38.02
CA GLY A 5 14.49 -12.03 37.82
C GLY A 5 14.44 -12.36 36.33
N LEU A 6 15.29 -13.24 35.84
CA LEU A 6 15.31 -13.68 34.44
C LEU A 6 14.90 -15.15 34.35
N SER A 7 13.93 -15.44 33.49
CA SER A 7 13.46 -16.80 33.24
C SER A 7 13.19 -17.03 31.74
N GLY A 8 12.69 -18.22 31.40
CA GLY A 8 12.68 -18.72 30.02
C GLY A 8 12.58 -20.23 29.93
N GLY A 9 11.85 -20.70 28.92
CA GLY A 9 11.74 -22.12 28.63
C GLY A 9 13.09 -22.77 28.30
N VAL A 10 13.13 -24.09 28.30
CA VAL A 10 14.31 -24.82 27.84
C VAL A 10 14.68 -24.39 26.41
N ALA A 11 15.98 -24.26 26.12
CA ALA A 11 16.51 -23.82 24.83
C ALA A 11 15.99 -22.46 24.31
N SER A 12 15.37 -21.64 25.17
CA SER A 12 14.96 -20.28 24.78
C SER A 12 16.14 -19.33 24.66
N GLY A 13 17.27 -19.62 25.31
CA GLY A 13 18.49 -18.81 25.23
C GLY A 13 18.77 -17.91 26.44
N LYS A 14 18.21 -18.23 27.62
CA LYS A 14 18.51 -17.54 28.89
C LYS A 14 20.00 -17.33 29.13
N SER A 15 20.80 -18.39 29.10
CA SER A 15 22.25 -18.28 29.32
C SER A 15 22.95 -17.40 28.29
N THR A 16 22.42 -17.31 27.07
CA THR A 16 22.92 -16.36 26.05
C THR A 16 22.57 -14.92 26.46
N ALA A 17 21.35 -14.66 26.92
CA ALA A 17 20.96 -13.36 27.44
C ALA A 17 21.79 -12.95 28.66
N CYS A 18 22.04 -13.85 29.63
CA CYS A 18 22.90 -13.60 30.78
C CYS A 18 24.32 -13.19 30.37
N ARG A 19 24.94 -13.92 29.43
CA ARG A 19 26.26 -13.56 28.89
C ARG A 19 26.27 -12.21 28.19
N LEU A 20 25.21 -11.91 27.44
CA LEU A 20 25.08 -10.61 26.78
C LEU A 20 24.91 -9.48 27.80
N ILE A 21 24.09 -9.66 28.84
CA ILE A 21 23.93 -8.66 29.91
C ILE A 21 25.27 -8.41 30.62
N ALA A 22 25.99 -9.46 31.01
CA ALA A 22 27.30 -9.32 31.65
C ALA A 22 28.34 -8.62 30.75
N ARG A 23 28.24 -8.81 29.42
CA ARG A 23 29.11 -8.11 28.46
C ARG A 23 28.71 -6.64 28.25
N LEU A 24 27.42 -6.36 28.19
CA LEU A 24 26.87 -5.02 27.97
C LEU A 24 26.95 -4.13 29.22
N CYS A 25 26.86 -4.74 30.40
CA CYS A 25 26.98 -4.10 31.68
C CYS A 25 27.96 -4.90 32.55
N PRO A 26 29.27 -4.62 32.45
CA PRO A 26 30.30 -5.33 33.23
C PRO A 26 30.13 -5.21 34.75
N GLU A 27 29.40 -4.18 35.20
CA GLU A 27 29.05 -3.92 36.59
C GLU A 27 27.84 -4.75 37.09
N ALA A 28 27.20 -5.51 36.19
CA ALA A 28 26.07 -6.36 36.55
C ALA A 28 26.53 -7.63 37.29
N VAL A 29 25.82 -7.96 38.36
CA VAL A 29 25.97 -9.26 39.05
C VAL A 29 24.91 -10.20 38.51
N ILE A 30 25.35 -11.33 37.94
CA ILE A 30 24.47 -12.39 37.48
C ILE A 30 24.51 -13.54 38.49
N PHE A 31 23.37 -13.82 39.12
CA PHE A 31 23.19 -14.99 39.96
C PHE A 31 22.58 -16.13 39.14
N ASP A 32 23.28 -17.25 39.00
CA ASP A 32 22.81 -18.43 38.28
C ASP A 32 22.36 -19.49 39.30
N ALA A 33 21.06 -19.76 39.34
CA ALA A 33 20.48 -20.71 40.29
C ALA A 33 20.95 -22.16 40.05
N ASP A 34 21.17 -22.55 38.79
CA ASP A 34 21.65 -23.91 38.46
C ASP A 34 23.11 -24.08 38.89
N ALA A 35 23.94 -23.06 38.67
CA ALA A 35 25.32 -23.04 39.15
C ALA A 35 25.39 -23.08 40.69
N CYS A 36 24.51 -22.34 41.37
CA CYS A 36 24.39 -22.37 42.83
C CYS A 36 24.08 -23.78 43.36
N VAL A 37 23.11 -24.47 42.76
CA VAL A 37 22.79 -25.87 43.12
C VAL A 37 24.03 -26.77 42.97
N HIS A 38 24.83 -26.60 41.92
CA HIS A 38 26.06 -27.37 41.75
C HIS A 38 27.07 -27.14 42.88
N VAL A 39 27.23 -25.90 43.35
CA VAL A 39 28.11 -25.56 44.48
C VAL A 39 27.58 -26.17 45.78
N LEU A 40 26.28 -26.02 46.05
CA LEU A 40 25.63 -26.56 47.25
C LEU A 40 25.77 -28.08 47.33
N LEU A 41 25.48 -28.79 46.24
CA LEU A 41 25.64 -30.25 46.19
C LEU A 41 27.09 -30.71 46.34
N ALA A 42 28.07 -29.87 45.99
CA ALA A 42 29.48 -30.23 46.06
C ALA A 42 30.08 -30.04 47.46
N GLY A 43 29.59 -29.10 48.27
CA GLY A 43 30.30 -28.68 49.48
C GLY A 43 29.47 -28.13 50.64
N ASP A 44 28.14 -28.05 50.53
CA ASP A 44 27.30 -27.62 51.66
C ASP A 44 26.92 -28.85 52.52
N ALA A 45 27.48 -28.92 53.73
CA ALA A 45 27.27 -30.03 54.65
C ALA A 45 25.80 -30.17 55.08
N VAL A 46 25.07 -29.05 55.22
CA VAL A 46 23.66 -29.07 55.62
C VAL A 46 22.80 -29.67 54.51
N VAL A 47 23.09 -29.30 53.26
CA VAL A 47 22.44 -29.88 52.07
C VAL A 47 22.78 -31.36 51.93
N ALA A 48 24.04 -31.75 52.13
CA ALA A 48 24.48 -33.14 52.06
C ALA A 48 23.79 -34.00 53.12
N ASP A 49 23.71 -33.54 54.37
CA ASP A 49 23.06 -34.25 55.48
C ASP A 49 21.54 -34.41 55.24
N ALA A 50 20.87 -33.35 54.75
CA ALA A 50 19.45 -33.41 54.42
C ALA A 50 19.16 -34.38 53.26
N ILE A 51 20.02 -34.39 52.23
CA ILE A 51 19.93 -35.35 51.12
C ILE A 51 20.21 -36.78 51.60
N ALA A 52 21.22 -36.99 52.46
CA ALA A 52 21.52 -38.30 53.04
C ALA A 52 20.36 -38.84 53.89
N ALA A 53 19.68 -37.97 54.65
CA ALA A 53 18.54 -38.33 55.47
C ALA A 53 17.34 -38.81 54.61
N ARG A 54 17.14 -38.21 53.43
CA ARG A 54 16.00 -38.52 52.54
C ARG A 54 16.29 -39.62 51.51
N PHE A 55 17.51 -39.69 50.97
CA PHE A 55 17.90 -40.55 49.86
C PHE A 55 18.94 -41.63 50.25
N GLY A 56 19.32 -41.66 51.54
CA GLY A 56 20.30 -42.58 52.10
C GLY A 56 21.74 -42.10 51.92
N THR A 57 22.66 -42.65 52.71
CA THR A 57 24.09 -42.27 52.63
C THR A 57 24.78 -42.74 51.34
N GLY A 58 24.14 -43.63 50.56
CA GLY A 58 24.65 -44.12 49.28
C GLY A 58 24.70 -43.07 48.16
N VAL A 59 24.11 -41.89 48.35
CA VAL A 59 24.22 -40.75 47.41
C VAL A 59 25.23 -39.70 47.86
N ILE A 60 26.07 -40.01 48.85
CA ILE A 60 27.11 -39.13 49.36
C ILE A 60 28.48 -39.76 49.08
N HIS A 61 29.39 -38.99 48.50
CA HIS A 61 30.78 -39.40 48.33
C HIS A 61 31.47 -39.51 49.69
N ALA A 62 32.48 -40.38 49.78
CA ALA A 62 33.30 -40.51 51.00
C ALA A 62 33.99 -39.20 51.44
N SER A 63 34.10 -38.22 50.54
CA SER A 63 34.64 -36.88 50.79
C SER A 63 33.61 -35.87 51.34
N GLY A 64 32.34 -36.26 51.53
CA GLY A 64 31.28 -35.45 52.13
C GLY A 64 30.37 -34.68 51.14
N GLY A 65 30.70 -34.65 49.85
CA GLY A 65 29.84 -34.05 48.80
C GLY A 65 28.82 -35.04 48.22
N VAL A 66 27.78 -34.54 47.58
CA VAL A 66 26.70 -35.37 47.00
C VAL A 66 27.15 -36.01 45.68
N ASP A 67 26.99 -37.33 45.56
CA ASP A 67 27.14 -38.07 44.31
C ASP A 67 25.94 -37.79 43.40
N ARG A 68 26.15 -36.88 42.44
CA ARG A 68 25.11 -36.44 41.50
C ARG A 68 24.63 -37.56 40.58
N ALA A 69 25.48 -38.53 40.25
CA ALA A 69 25.11 -39.64 39.38
C ALA A 69 24.19 -40.62 40.13
N ALA A 70 24.55 -40.96 41.37
CA ALA A 70 23.73 -41.79 42.24
C ALA A 70 22.39 -41.10 42.59
N LEU A 71 22.43 -39.80 42.93
CA LEU A 71 21.23 -39.01 43.22
C LEU A 71 20.31 -38.92 41.99
N ARG A 72 20.85 -38.67 40.80
CA ARG A 72 20.07 -38.64 39.56
C ARG A 72 19.39 -39.98 39.30
N GLY A 73 20.05 -41.10 39.57
CA GLY A 73 19.46 -42.44 39.44
C GLY A 73 18.23 -42.67 40.32
N GLN A 74 18.16 -42.01 41.49
CA GLN A 74 17.01 -42.13 42.40
C GLN A 74 15.90 -41.11 42.11
N VAL A 75 16.24 -39.94 41.56
CA VAL A 75 15.28 -38.84 41.33
C VAL A 75 14.70 -38.88 39.91
N PHE A 76 15.41 -39.46 38.95
CA PHE A 76 14.98 -39.50 37.56
C PHE A 76 13.81 -40.50 37.36
N GLY A 77 12.62 -39.96 37.07
CA GLY A 77 11.39 -40.75 36.86
C GLY A 77 10.45 -40.81 38.06
N ASP A 78 10.85 -40.29 39.23
CA ASP A 78 10.01 -40.20 40.43
C ASP A 78 9.70 -38.72 40.76
N SER A 79 8.46 -38.32 40.53
CA SER A 79 8.00 -36.95 40.76
C SER A 79 7.90 -36.58 42.24
N ALA A 80 7.72 -37.54 43.15
CA ALA A 80 7.72 -37.32 44.59
C ALA A 80 9.16 -37.13 45.11
N ALA A 81 10.09 -38.00 44.68
CA ALA A 81 11.51 -37.86 44.97
C ALA A 81 12.07 -36.51 44.47
N ARG A 82 11.66 -36.07 43.28
CA ARG A 82 12.07 -34.76 42.75
C ARG A 82 11.56 -33.59 43.59
N LYS A 83 10.30 -33.63 44.04
CA LYS A 83 9.75 -32.59 44.93
C LYS A 83 10.47 -32.54 46.27
N ASP A 84 10.83 -33.70 46.82
CA ASP A 84 11.57 -33.75 48.09
C ASP A 84 12.98 -33.16 47.94
N LEU A 85 13.66 -33.43 46.82
CA LEU A 85 14.96 -32.81 46.52
C LEU A 85 14.83 -31.29 46.34
N GLU A 86 13.82 -30.83 45.60
CA GLU A 86 13.52 -29.41 45.42
C GLU A 86 13.21 -28.71 46.76
N ALA A 87 12.52 -29.37 47.68
CA ALA A 87 12.23 -28.84 49.03
C ALA A 87 13.48 -28.66 49.91
N ILE A 88 14.53 -29.46 49.68
CA ILE A 88 15.82 -29.32 50.36
C ILE A 88 16.64 -28.18 49.74
N LEU A 89 16.68 -28.12 48.40
CA LEU A 89 17.56 -27.18 47.68
C LEU A 89 17.00 -25.75 47.60
N HIS A 90 15.70 -25.58 47.33
CA HIS A 90 15.12 -24.25 47.07
C HIS A 90 15.28 -23.24 48.23
N PRO A 91 15.10 -23.61 49.51
CA PRO A 91 15.36 -22.69 50.62
C PRO A 91 16.81 -22.20 50.65
N ARG A 92 17.77 -23.10 50.43
CA ARG A 92 19.20 -22.77 50.46
C ARG A 92 19.62 -21.93 49.25
N VAL A 93 19.11 -22.23 48.05
CA VAL A 93 19.32 -21.40 46.85
C VAL A 93 18.75 -19.99 47.04
N ARG A 94 17.61 -19.87 47.75
CA ARG A 94 17.02 -18.57 48.09
C ARG A 94 17.91 -17.77 49.03
N GLU A 95 18.46 -18.38 50.08
CA GLU A 95 19.41 -17.73 50.99
C GLU A 95 20.64 -17.22 50.24
N GLU A 96 21.28 -18.06 49.41
CA GLU A 96 22.44 -17.69 48.60
C GLU A 96 22.12 -16.55 47.61
N CYS A 97 20.93 -16.55 47.02
CA CYS A 97 20.48 -15.46 46.15
C CYS A 97 20.36 -14.13 46.89
N LEU A 98 19.80 -14.14 48.11
CA LEU A 98 19.65 -12.94 48.94
C LEU A 98 21.00 -12.45 49.47
N GLU A 99 21.89 -13.36 49.87
CA GLU A 99 23.25 -13.00 50.29
C GLU A 99 24.06 -12.39 49.14
N SER A 100 23.94 -12.95 47.93
CA SER A 100 24.56 -12.40 46.71
C SER A 100 24.00 -11.02 46.37
N LEU A 101 22.69 -10.84 46.50
CA LEU A 101 22.03 -9.54 46.31
C LEU A 101 22.52 -8.50 47.33
N ASP A 102 22.59 -8.84 48.60
CA ASP A 102 23.06 -7.93 49.65
C ASP A 102 24.56 -7.64 49.55
N SER A 103 25.36 -8.60 49.06
CA SER A 103 26.75 -8.37 48.68
C SER A 103 26.86 -7.37 47.53
N ALA A 104 26.07 -7.53 46.47
CA ALA A 104 26.02 -6.61 45.34
C ALA A 104 25.62 -5.19 45.75
N ARG A 105 24.68 -5.06 46.71
CA ARG A 105 24.31 -3.78 47.32
C ARG A 105 25.47 -3.14 48.08
N ARG A 106 26.16 -3.91 48.93
CA ARG A 106 27.28 -3.42 49.76
C ARG A 106 28.46 -2.92 48.92
N ILE A 107 28.75 -3.59 47.80
CA ILE A 107 29.84 -3.19 46.88
C ILE A 107 29.38 -2.15 45.83
N GLY A 108 28.13 -1.68 45.90
CA GLY A 108 27.63 -0.56 45.09
C GLY A 108 27.35 -0.86 43.62
N ARG A 109 26.97 -2.10 43.26
CA ARG A 109 26.67 -2.45 41.85
C ARG A 109 25.39 -1.78 41.34
N SER A 110 25.33 -1.57 40.03
CA SER A 110 24.20 -0.90 39.36
C SER A 110 23.06 -1.86 39.01
N LEU A 111 23.36 -3.14 38.74
CA LEU A 111 22.40 -4.15 38.29
C LEU A 111 22.65 -5.52 38.94
N PHE A 112 21.59 -6.18 39.37
CA PHE A 112 21.55 -7.57 39.78
C PHE A 112 20.51 -8.34 38.96
N VAL A 113 20.89 -9.47 38.35
CA VAL A 113 19.97 -10.34 37.59
C VAL A 113 20.10 -11.78 38.10
N ALA A 114 18.99 -12.38 38.52
CA ALA A 114 18.95 -13.79 38.89
C ALA A 114 18.37 -14.65 37.75
N ASP A 115 19.17 -15.52 37.14
CA ASP A 115 18.72 -16.55 36.18
C ASP A 115 18.10 -17.72 36.95
N ILE A 116 16.78 -17.80 36.93
CA ILE A 116 15.99 -18.78 37.67
C ILE A 116 15.06 -19.50 36.66
N PRO A 117 15.37 -20.75 36.27
CA PRO A 117 14.61 -21.50 35.26
C PRO A 117 13.12 -21.68 35.57
N LEU A 118 12.75 -21.76 36.85
CA LEU A 118 11.39 -21.98 37.35
C LEU A 118 10.82 -20.77 38.13
N LEU A 119 11.26 -19.56 37.78
CA LEU A 119 10.88 -18.33 38.47
C LEU A 119 9.35 -18.18 38.58
N PHE A 120 8.65 -18.43 37.48
CA PHE A 120 7.19 -18.28 37.38
C PHE A 120 6.45 -19.44 38.04
N GLU A 121 6.96 -20.67 37.88
CA GLU A 121 6.34 -21.89 38.41
C GLU A 121 6.32 -21.93 39.95
N ASN A 122 7.39 -21.46 40.58
CA ASN A 122 7.57 -21.55 42.03
C ASN A 122 7.28 -20.24 42.77
N GLY A 123 6.90 -19.18 42.05
CA GLY A 123 6.63 -17.86 42.63
C GLY A 123 7.82 -17.32 43.43
N PHE A 124 9.04 -17.52 42.94
CA PHE A 124 10.23 -17.11 43.68
C PHE A 124 10.39 -15.59 43.66
N ASP A 125 9.93 -14.97 44.74
CA ASP A 125 10.12 -13.55 45.05
C ASP A 125 11.31 -13.36 45.99
N PHE A 126 12.28 -12.54 45.55
CA PHE A 126 13.46 -12.11 46.30
C PHE A 126 13.56 -10.57 46.35
N GLY A 127 12.45 -9.87 46.13
CA GLY A 127 12.37 -8.42 46.06
C GLY A 127 12.81 -7.84 44.71
N GLN A 128 12.65 -8.62 43.63
CA GLN A 128 12.92 -8.14 42.28
C GLN A 128 11.89 -7.09 41.83
N GLU A 129 12.35 -6.09 41.09
CA GLU A 129 11.52 -5.03 40.50
C GLU A 129 10.73 -5.52 39.28
N ARG A 130 11.31 -6.48 38.54
CA ARG A 130 10.74 -7.00 37.29
C ARG A 130 11.11 -8.46 37.05
N ASN A 131 10.17 -9.19 36.45
CA ASN A 131 10.33 -10.51 35.90
C ASN A 131 10.55 -10.43 34.38
N LEU A 132 11.74 -10.81 33.95
CA LEU A 132 12.18 -10.81 32.55
C LEU A 132 12.05 -12.23 31.98
N LEU A 133 11.63 -12.34 30.72
CA LEU A 133 11.45 -13.62 30.05
C LEU A 133 12.22 -13.66 28.72
N VAL A 134 13.10 -14.65 28.54
CA VAL A 134 13.65 -14.98 27.22
C VAL A 134 12.75 -16.02 26.55
N ALA A 135 12.09 -15.61 25.47
CA ALA A 135 11.14 -16.44 24.72
C ALA A 135 11.70 -16.84 23.34
N ALA A 136 11.31 -18.03 22.88
CA ALA A 136 11.63 -18.55 21.55
C ALA A 136 10.48 -19.45 21.09
N ALA A 137 10.23 -19.54 19.79
CA ALA A 137 9.20 -20.37 19.19
C ALA A 137 9.44 -21.84 19.57
N THR A 138 8.36 -22.58 19.76
CA THR A 138 8.42 -24.01 20.11
C THR A 138 9.24 -24.79 19.09
N ALA A 139 9.08 -24.52 17.78
CA ALA A 139 9.86 -25.14 16.72
C ALA A 139 11.38 -24.86 16.86
N THR A 140 11.77 -23.62 17.15
CA THR A 140 13.18 -23.23 17.37
C THR A 140 13.76 -23.89 18.62
N ARG A 141 13.00 -23.95 19.72
CA ARG A 141 13.41 -24.65 20.94
C ARG A 141 13.60 -26.14 20.71
N ARG A 142 12.70 -26.80 19.95
CA ARG A 142 12.85 -28.21 19.55
C ARG A 142 14.11 -28.42 18.73
N ARG A 143 14.31 -27.59 17.69
CA ARG A 143 15.50 -27.65 16.83
C ARG A 143 16.79 -27.53 17.64
N ARG A 144 16.88 -26.52 18.51
CA ARG A 144 18.04 -26.30 19.40
C ARG A 144 18.31 -27.49 20.32
N LEU A 145 17.27 -28.12 20.85
CA LEU A 145 17.41 -29.33 21.68
C LEU A 145 17.89 -30.54 20.87
N ARG A 146 17.37 -30.73 19.65
CA ARG A 146 17.87 -31.78 18.75
C ARG A 146 19.34 -31.56 18.38
N GLU A 147 19.71 -30.35 17.97
CA GLU A 147 21.08 -30.02 17.52
C GLU A 147 22.10 -30.06 18.65
N ARG A 148 21.78 -29.48 19.81
CA ARG A 148 22.71 -29.36 20.94
C ARG A 148 22.85 -30.65 21.74
N ASN A 149 21.75 -31.40 21.90
CA ASN A 149 21.67 -32.50 22.84
C ASN A 149 21.36 -33.86 22.20
N GLY A 150 21.00 -33.90 20.91
CA GLY A 150 20.65 -35.15 20.22
C GLY A 150 19.36 -35.79 20.72
N PHE A 151 18.47 -35.03 21.38
CA PHE A 151 17.22 -35.57 21.92
C PHE A 151 16.23 -35.91 20.81
N ASP A 152 15.49 -37.00 21.00
CA ASP A 152 14.36 -37.38 20.15
C ASP A 152 13.09 -36.61 20.51
N ASP A 153 12.05 -36.74 19.69
CA ASP A 153 10.83 -35.97 19.84
C ASP A 153 10.04 -36.30 21.11
N ALA A 154 10.01 -37.58 21.48
CA ALA A 154 9.36 -38.03 22.71
C ALA A 154 10.01 -37.42 23.97
N THR A 155 11.35 -37.37 24.00
CA THR A 155 12.09 -36.72 25.09
C THR A 155 11.84 -35.22 25.11
N ILE A 156 11.85 -34.55 23.95
CA ILE A 156 11.59 -33.10 23.88
C ILE A 156 10.17 -32.76 24.32
N ASP A 157 9.18 -33.56 23.93
CA ASP A 157 7.78 -33.41 24.37
C ASP A 157 7.65 -33.53 25.89
N SER A 158 8.31 -34.53 26.49
CA SER A 158 8.33 -34.70 27.95
C SER A 158 8.96 -33.51 28.66
N ILE A 159 10.06 -32.96 28.13
CA ILE A 159 10.71 -31.77 28.69
C ILE A 159 9.78 -30.54 28.60
N PHE A 160 9.09 -30.34 27.48
CA PHE A 160 8.16 -29.23 27.32
C PHE A 160 6.94 -29.36 28.23
N ALA A 161 6.41 -30.57 28.40
CA ALA A 161 5.28 -30.83 29.30
C ALA A 161 5.64 -30.62 30.80
N ALA A 162 6.92 -30.76 31.15
CA ALA A 162 7.42 -30.55 32.51
C ALA A 162 7.64 -29.06 32.88
N GLN A 163 7.41 -28.12 31.96
CA GLN A 163 7.54 -26.68 32.20
C GLN A 163 6.18 -25.98 32.03
N MET A 164 5.99 -24.85 32.71
CA MET A 164 4.80 -24.02 32.47
C MET A 164 4.74 -23.60 30.99
N PRO A 165 3.56 -23.66 30.33
CA PRO A 165 3.40 -23.24 28.95
C PRO A 165 3.93 -21.82 28.71
N GLN A 166 4.58 -21.61 27.56
CA GLN A 166 5.20 -20.31 27.25
C GLN A 166 4.18 -19.17 27.22
N GLU A 167 2.95 -19.44 26.79
CA GLU A 167 1.83 -18.48 26.81
C GLU A 167 1.50 -17.98 28.22
N GLU A 168 1.64 -18.84 29.23
CA GLU A 168 1.41 -18.47 30.62
C GLU A 168 2.59 -17.67 31.18
N LYS A 169 3.83 -18.08 30.87
CA LYS A 169 5.04 -17.30 31.21
C LYS A 169 5.02 -15.89 30.60
N LEU A 170 4.53 -15.76 29.36
CA LEU A 170 4.39 -14.47 28.68
C LEU A 170 3.41 -13.53 29.41
N ARG A 171 2.37 -14.05 30.08
CA ARG A 171 1.44 -13.23 30.87
C ARG A 171 2.02 -12.76 32.21
N LEU A 172 2.98 -13.50 32.76
CA LEU A 172 3.61 -13.23 34.05
C LEU A 172 4.88 -12.37 33.94
N ALA A 173 5.40 -12.18 32.72
CA ALA A 173 6.61 -11.40 32.47
C ALA A 173 6.32 -9.90 32.34
N ASP A 174 7.11 -9.09 33.04
CA ASP A 174 7.11 -7.63 32.89
C ASP A 174 7.79 -7.18 31.59
N HIS A 175 8.75 -7.97 31.10
CA HIS A 175 9.43 -7.73 29.84
C HIS A 175 9.84 -9.04 29.17
N VAL A 176 9.76 -9.10 27.84
CA VAL A 176 10.06 -10.29 27.04
C VAL A 176 11.15 -9.98 26.02
N PHE A 177 12.23 -10.77 26.07
CA PHE A 177 13.28 -10.80 25.07
C PHE A 177 13.04 -11.97 24.11
N TRP A 178 12.71 -11.66 22.86
CA TRP A 178 12.53 -12.68 21.83
C TRP A 178 13.88 -13.10 21.25
N ASN A 179 14.27 -14.34 21.52
CA ASN A 179 15.46 -14.96 20.95
C ASN A 179 15.11 -15.82 19.73
N GLU A 180 14.39 -15.19 18.81
CA GLU A 180 14.14 -15.67 17.45
C GLU A 180 14.92 -14.79 16.46
N GLY A 181 15.52 -15.40 15.44
CA GLY A 181 16.34 -14.68 14.46
C GLY A 181 17.86 -14.70 14.74
N PRO A 182 18.63 -13.84 14.06
CA PRO A 182 20.09 -13.85 14.11
C PRO A 182 20.63 -13.35 15.46
N ALA A 183 21.82 -13.82 15.84
CA ALA A 183 22.44 -13.53 17.15
C ALA A 183 22.45 -12.05 17.59
N PRO A 184 22.64 -11.05 16.70
CA PRO A 184 22.61 -9.64 17.09
C PRO A 184 21.24 -9.12 17.56
N ALA A 185 20.14 -9.80 17.22
CA ALA A 185 18.79 -9.31 17.52
C ALA A 185 18.48 -9.35 19.03
N LEU A 186 18.92 -10.41 19.71
CA LEU A 186 18.79 -10.53 21.17
C LEU A 186 19.64 -9.47 21.89
N GLU A 187 20.86 -9.23 21.39
CA GLU A 187 21.74 -8.19 21.93
C GLU A 187 21.12 -6.81 21.81
N ALA A 188 20.54 -6.48 20.66
CA ALA A 188 19.90 -5.19 20.43
C ALA A 188 18.71 -4.96 21.39
N GLN A 189 17.90 -6.00 21.65
CA GLN A 189 16.80 -5.93 22.62
C GLN A 189 17.32 -5.67 24.04
N LEU A 190 18.36 -6.40 24.45
CA LEU A 190 18.97 -6.22 25.77
C LEU A 190 19.59 -4.83 25.93
N ARG A 191 20.29 -4.32 24.91
CA ARG A 191 20.83 -2.94 24.91
C ARG A 191 19.74 -1.90 25.12
N ARG A 192 18.62 -1.99 24.38
CA ARG A 192 17.50 -1.07 24.53
C ARG A 192 16.89 -1.14 25.93
N PHE A 193 16.72 -2.34 26.47
CA PHE A 193 16.17 -2.53 27.81
C PHE A 193 17.07 -1.92 28.90
N LEU A 194 18.38 -2.17 28.83
CA LEU A 194 19.35 -1.61 29.79
C LEU A 194 19.43 -0.08 29.68
N HIS A 195 19.41 0.45 28.46
CA HIS A 195 19.40 1.90 28.23
C HIS A 195 18.12 2.57 28.75
N PHE A 196 16.94 1.99 28.48
CA PHE A 196 15.65 2.52 28.94
C PHE A 196 15.57 2.62 30.48
N HIS A 197 16.18 1.68 31.19
CA HIS A 197 16.23 1.69 32.65
C HIS A 197 17.40 2.54 33.20
N ALA A 198 18.03 3.36 32.38
CA ALA A 198 19.20 4.18 32.74
C ALA A 198 20.37 3.37 33.34
N ILE A 199 20.49 2.10 32.96
CA ILE A 199 21.56 1.20 33.39
C ILE A 199 22.81 1.40 32.50
N MET A 200 22.65 1.92 31.28
CA MET A 200 23.73 2.28 30.35
C MET A 200 23.60 3.74 29.89
N SER A 201 24.73 4.46 29.83
CA SER A 201 24.80 5.85 29.32
C SER A 201 24.90 5.92 27.79
N ASP A 202 24.53 7.07 27.20
CA ASP A 202 24.49 7.30 25.74
C ASP A 202 25.84 7.13 24.99
N ASP A 203 26.97 7.15 25.72
CA ASP A 203 28.33 7.13 25.13
C ASP A 203 28.81 5.74 24.66
N ASP A 204 28.12 4.65 25.00
CA ASP A 204 28.51 3.26 24.64
C ASP A 204 27.93 2.75 23.30
N THR A 205 27.51 3.67 22.42
CA THR A 205 26.87 3.38 21.13
C THR A 205 27.85 3.00 20.00
N LYS A 206 29.16 2.99 20.24
CA LYS A 206 30.16 2.54 19.25
C LYS A 206 30.53 1.07 19.45
N LEU A 207 30.11 0.22 18.52
CA LEU A 207 30.70 -1.12 18.37
C LEU A 207 32.14 -1.01 17.85
N PRO A 208 33.14 -1.72 18.43
CA PRO A 208 34.40 -1.98 17.76
C PRO A 208 34.20 -3.05 16.67
N GLU A 209 34.80 -2.85 15.51
CA GLU A 209 34.82 -3.81 14.40
C GLU A 209 35.50 -5.11 14.83
N LEU A 210 34.86 -6.26 14.58
CA LEU A 210 35.47 -7.58 14.72
C LEU A 210 36.03 -8.05 13.36
N PRO A 211 37.18 -8.74 13.34
CA PRO A 211 37.87 -9.08 12.10
C PRO A 211 37.19 -10.23 11.35
N ALA A 212 37.28 -10.16 10.02
CA ALA A 212 36.83 -11.20 9.10
C ALA A 212 37.75 -12.42 9.16
N ASN A 213 37.22 -13.56 9.61
CA ASN A 213 37.36 -14.88 8.99
C ASN A 213 36.87 -15.97 9.94
N GLU A 214 35.89 -16.76 9.51
CA GLU A 214 35.90 -18.23 9.62
C GLU A 214 34.74 -18.82 8.78
N THR A 215 35.12 -19.60 7.77
CA THR A 215 34.27 -20.30 6.80
C THR A 215 34.00 -21.73 7.24
N THR A 216 32.74 -22.21 7.30
CA THR A 216 32.29 -23.57 6.86
C THR A 216 30.74 -23.75 6.97
N PRO A 217 30.10 -24.79 6.38
CA PRO A 217 29.29 -24.63 5.17
C PRO A 217 27.77 -24.87 5.33
N SER A 218 27.04 -24.41 4.30
CA SER A 218 25.60 -24.47 4.07
C SER A 218 25.00 -25.88 4.00
N ALA A 219 23.83 -26.07 4.64
CA ALA A 219 22.83 -27.08 4.25
C ALA A 219 21.39 -26.66 4.68
N ALA A 220 20.65 -26.19 3.68
CA ALA A 220 19.19 -26.08 3.49
C ALA A 220 18.25 -25.89 4.72
N VAL A 221 17.85 -24.63 4.92
CA VAL A 221 16.82 -24.14 5.84
C VAL A 221 15.50 -24.01 5.07
N GLN A 222 14.38 -24.48 5.65
CA GLN A 222 13.06 -23.94 5.31
C GLN A 222 12.74 -22.82 6.31
N GLU A 223 12.91 -21.59 5.83
CA GLU A 223 12.84 -20.32 6.56
C GLU A 223 11.40 -19.90 6.84
N ALA A 224 11.14 -19.40 8.06
CA ALA A 224 10.05 -18.45 8.24
C ALA A 224 10.46 -17.13 7.57
N ALA A 225 9.55 -16.54 6.79
CA ALA A 225 9.88 -15.46 5.87
C ALA A 225 10.68 -14.32 6.56
N PRO A 226 11.88 -13.99 6.06
CA PRO A 226 12.66 -12.87 6.60
C PRO A 226 11.86 -11.58 6.52
N VAL A 227 12.01 -10.67 7.50
CA VAL A 227 11.51 -9.29 7.37
C VAL A 227 12.12 -8.72 6.09
N PRO A 228 11.30 -8.32 5.10
CA PRO A 228 11.85 -7.82 3.85
C PRO A 228 12.69 -6.58 4.12
N GLN A 229 13.93 -6.55 3.62
CA GLN A 229 14.77 -5.35 3.72
C GLN A 229 14.09 -4.13 3.08
N THR A 230 13.29 -4.35 2.04
CA THR A 230 12.48 -3.34 1.39
C THR A 230 11.10 -3.88 1.02
N ILE A 231 10.05 -3.09 1.24
CA ILE A 231 8.67 -3.40 0.85
C ILE A 231 8.18 -2.33 -0.11
N ASP A 232 7.73 -2.77 -1.28
CA ASP A 232 6.96 -1.94 -2.21
C ASP A 232 5.48 -1.92 -1.77
N ILE A 233 5.01 -0.74 -1.36
CA ILE A 233 3.64 -0.52 -0.87
C ILE A 233 2.60 -0.81 -1.96
N ASN A 234 2.87 -0.43 -3.21
CA ASN A 234 1.93 -0.63 -4.31
C ASN A 234 1.75 -2.12 -4.61
N ALA A 235 2.85 -2.89 -4.61
CA ALA A 235 2.78 -4.35 -4.73
C ALA A 235 2.10 -4.99 -3.51
N PHE A 236 2.35 -4.46 -2.30
CA PHE A 236 1.74 -4.95 -1.07
C PHE A 236 0.21 -4.81 -1.07
N ARG A 237 -0.32 -3.72 -1.62
CA ARG A 237 -1.78 -3.47 -1.74
C ARG A 237 -2.51 -4.51 -2.60
N LEU A 238 -1.81 -5.15 -3.55
CA LEU A 238 -2.39 -6.15 -4.45
C LEU A 238 -2.62 -7.51 -3.77
N LYS A 239 -2.00 -7.76 -2.61
CA LYS A 239 -2.18 -9.02 -1.86
C LYS A 239 -3.64 -9.29 -1.52
N SER A 240 -4.01 -10.57 -1.51
CA SER A 240 -5.35 -10.99 -1.11
C SER A 240 -5.62 -10.72 0.37
N LEU A 241 -6.89 -10.59 0.77
CA LEU A 241 -7.23 -10.42 2.19
C LEU A 241 -6.78 -11.62 3.02
N ALA A 242 -6.86 -12.84 2.47
CA ALA A 242 -6.41 -14.05 3.13
C ALA A 242 -4.90 -14.00 3.44
N GLU A 243 -4.07 -13.62 2.46
CA GLU A 243 -2.62 -13.43 2.68
C GLU A 243 -2.34 -12.40 3.77
N LEU A 244 -3.03 -11.25 3.73
CA LEU A 244 -2.83 -10.19 4.72
C LEU A 244 -3.23 -10.63 6.13
N LEU A 245 -4.29 -11.43 6.28
CA LEU A 245 -4.69 -11.99 7.57
C LEU A 245 -3.66 -13.00 8.08
N THR A 246 -3.14 -13.89 7.22
CA THR A 246 -2.06 -14.80 7.58
C THR A 246 -0.80 -14.04 8.01
N MET A 247 -0.45 -12.95 7.31
CA MET A 247 0.66 -12.09 7.71
C MET A 247 0.40 -11.40 9.05
N ALA A 248 -0.83 -10.99 9.33
CA ALA A 248 -1.22 -10.37 10.59
C ALA A 248 -1.16 -11.34 11.78
N GLU A 249 -1.53 -12.61 11.60
CA GLU A 249 -1.39 -13.65 12.63
C GLU A 249 0.08 -13.90 13.00
N ALA A 250 1.00 -13.70 12.05
CA ALA A 250 2.43 -13.86 12.26
C ALA A 250 3.10 -12.66 12.95
N VAL A 251 2.37 -11.56 13.17
CA VAL A 251 2.89 -10.30 13.69
C VAL A 251 2.46 -10.12 15.16
N PRO A 252 3.38 -9.80 16.10
CA PRO A 252 3.06 -9.66 17.53
C PRO A 252 2.25 -8.39 17.89
N ALA A 253 1.99 -7.51 16.93
CA ALA A 253 1.19 -6.30 17.15
C ALA A 253 -0.30 -6.64 17.35
N LYS A 254 -1.01 -5.86 18.17
CA LYS A 254 -2.47 -5.90 18.27
C LYS A 254 -3.09 -5.37 16.97
N ILE A 255 -3.17 -6.23 15.96
CA ILE A 255 -3.87 -5.94 14.72
C ILE A 255 -5.37 -6.08 14.96
N THR A 256 -6.14 -5.11 14.50
CA THR A 256 -7.58 -5.05 14.77
C THR A 256 -8.32 -6.14 13.98
N VAL A 257 -8.80 -7.18 14.66
CA VAL A 257 -9.58 -8.26 14.03
C VAL A 257 -10.89 -7.69 13.46
N GLY A 258 -11.15 -7.91 12.16
CA GLY A 258 -12.33 -7.39 11.45
C GLY A 258 -12.14 -6.00 10.83
N ALA A 259 -10.94 -5.43 10.85
CA ALA A 259 -10.65 -4.16 10.19
C ALA A 259 -10.80 -4.26 8.65
N PRO A 260 -11.18 -3.15 7.97
CA PRO A 260 -11.16 -3.08 6.51
C PRO A 260 -9.77 -3.42 5.95
N LYS A 261 -9.69 -4.04 4.76
CA LYS A 261 -8.42 -4.43 4.10
C LYS A 261 -7.37 -3.30 4.12
N THR A 262 -7.79 -2.07 3.90
CA THR A 262 -6.90 -0.89 3.84
C THR A 262 -6.32 -0.51 5.21
N GLN A 263 -7.09 -0.71 6.28
CA GLN A 263 -6.62 -0.52 7.64
C GLN A 263 -5.64 -1.63 8.03
N LEU A 264 -5.93 -2.87 7.64
CA LEU A 264 -5.02 -4.00 7.83
C LEU A 264 -3.67 -3.79 7.11
N ILE A 265 -3.71 -3.30 5.87
CA ILE A 265 -2.51 -2.92 5.12
C ILE A 265 -1.71 -1.84 5.87
N PHE A 266 -2.39 -0.78 6.34
CA PHE A 266 -1.74 0.28 7.11
C PHE A 266 -1.06 -0.26 8.39
N GLU A 267 -1.76 -1.09 9.17
CA GLU A 267 -1.23 -1.67 10.41
C GLU A 267 -0.02 -2.58 10.15
N LEU A 268 -0.09 -3.44 9.13
CA LEU A 268 1.02 -4.30 8.72
C LEU A 268 2.23 -3.53 8.22
N LEU A 269 2.03 -2.56 7.33
CA LEU A 269 3.13 -1.72 6.82
C LEU A 269 3.79 -0.92 7.95
N SER A 270 2.97 -0.39 8.88
CA SER A 270 3.47 0.32 10.06
C SER A 270 4.30 -0.59 10.96
N PHE A 271 3.85 -1.83 11.18
CA PHE A 271 4.63 -2.82 11.92
C PHE A 271 5.97 -3.12 11.24
N TYR A 272 5.96 -3.48 9.95
CA TYR A 272 7.21 -3.80 9.25
C TYR A 272 8.18 -2.62 9.21
N ALA A 273 7.68 -1.39 9.05
CA ALA A 273 8.52 -0.20 9.12
C ALA A 273 9.15 0.00 10.50
N ASN A 274 8.40 -0.25 11.59
CA ASN A 274 8.92 -0.20 12.96
C ASN A 274 9.99 -1.26 13.24
N GLU A 275 9.85 -2.44 12.62
CA GLU A 275 10.85 -3.53 12.68
C GLU A 275 12.06 -3.33 11.75
N GLY A 276 12.15 -2.17 11.08
CA GLY A 276 13.31 -1.77 10.28
C GLY A 276 13.21 -2.07 8.78
N ALA A 277 12.05 -2.50 8.27
CA ALA A 277 11.85 -2.61 6.83
C ALA A 277 11.84 -1.23 6.17
N THR A 278 12.56 -1.07 5.06
CA THR A 278 12.48 0.15 4.26
C THR A 278 11.20 0.10 3.42
N LEU A 279 10.30 1.07 3.61
CA LEU A 279 9.10 1.15 2.79
C LEU A 279 9.33 2.08 1.60
N VAL A 280 8.89 1.66 0.42
CA VAL A 280 8.88 2.48 -0.80
C VAL A 280 7.48 2.44 -1.39
N GLY A 281 6.95 3.58 -1.80
CA GLY A 281 5.63 3.66 -2.42
C GLY A 281 5.55 4.74 -3.47
N GLU A 282 4.63 4.57 -4.40
CA GLU A 282 4.32 5.50 -5.47
C GLU A 282 2.84 5.91 -5.42
N GLY A 283 2.55 7.16 -5.76
CA GLY A 283 1.18 7.60 -6.00
C GLY A 283 1.10 8.94 -6.70
N ILE A 284 -0.13 9.43 -6.88
CA ILE A 284 -0.41 10.74 -7.48
C ILE A 284 -0.60 11.78 -6.40
N VAL A 285 0.11 12.90 -6.49
CA VAL A 285 0.03 14.02 -5.55
C VAL A 285 -1.36 14.65 -5.60
N GLU A 286 -2.09 14.59 -4.49
CA GLU A 286 -3.27 15.41 -4.21
C GLU A 286 -2.91 16.44 -3.12
N GLN A 287 -2.94 17.72 -3.47
CA GLN A 287 -2.67 18.78 -2.51
C GLN A 287 -3.91 19.04 -1.65
N ALA A 288 -3.84 18.67 -0.37
CA ALA A 288 -4.96 18.83 0.56
C ALA A 288 -5.02 20.25 1.15
N LYS A 289 -3.86 20.81 1.52
CA LYS A 289 -3.68 22.19 2.00
C LYS A 289 -2.34 22.73 1.50
N GLU A 290 -2.07 24.02 1.70
CA GLU A 290 -0.83 24.66 1.24
C GLU A 290 0.45 24.01 1.78
N ASN A 291 0.37 23.36 2.95
CA ASN A 291 1.52 22.88 3.70
C ASN A 291 1.72 21.35 3.70
N TYR A 292 0.86 20.57 3.02
CA TYR A 292 1.07 19.13 2.84
C TYR A 292 0.24 18.56 1.70
N ALA A 293 0.62 17.38 1.23
CA ALA A 293 -0.10 16.62 0.22
C ALA A 293 -0.23 15.15 0.62
N MET A 294 -1.16 14.46 -0.02
CA MET A 294 -1.32 13.01 0.08
C MET A 294 -1.00 12.40 -1.28
N LEU A 295 -0.23 11.31 -1.31
CA LEU A 295 -0.12 10.47 -2.49
C LEU A 295 -1.30 9.50 -2.52
N ARG A 296 -2.13 9.65 -3.53
CA ARG A 296 -3.31 8.83 -3.76
C ARG A 296 -2.99 7.68 -4.70
N ASP A 297 -3.64 6.56 -4.41
CA ASP A 297 -3.55 5.38 -5.27
C ASP A 297 -4.46 5.54 -6.52
N PRO A 298 -3.90 5.57 -7.73
CA PRO A 298 -4.71 5.60 -8.95
C PRO A 298 -5.59 4.35 -9.11
N ALA A 299 -5.18 3.18 -8.62
CA ALA A 299 -5.94 1.93 -8.74
C ALA A 299 -7.26 1.96 -7.96
N ARG A 300 -7.40 2.89 -7.00
CA ARG A 300 -8.63 3.09 -6.20
C ARG A 300 -9.37 4.35 -6.62
N SER A 301 -9.13 4.84 -7.83
CA SER A 301 -9.70 6.10 -8.33
C SER A 301 -9.47 7.28 -7.39
N PHE A 302 -8.33 7.30 -6.68
CA PHE A 302 -7.98 8.32 -5.69
C PHE A 302 -8.92 8.40 -4.47
N ARG A 303 -9.63 7.31 -4.14
CA ARG A 303 -10.41 7.25 -2.91
C ARG A 303 -9.46 7.40 -1.71
N THR A 304 -9.86 8.22 -0.74
CA THR A 304 -9.09 8.41 0.50
C THR A 304 -9.04 7.10 1.28
N SER A 305 -7.85 6.77 1.77
CA SER A 305 -7.63 5.55 2.53
C SER A 305 -6.61 5.73 3.66
N PRO A 306 -6.67 4.93 4.74
CA PRO A 306 -5.70 5.01 5.83
C PRO A 306 -4.25 4.75 5.40
N ASP A 307 -4.05 3.95 4.35
CA ASP A 307 -2.74 3.60 3.80
C ASP A 307 -2.23 4.59 2.73
N ASP A 308 -2.86 5.75 2.58
CA ASP A 308 -2.35 6.83 1.74
C ASP A 308 -1.07 7.44 2.34
N LEU A 309 -0.19 7.94 1.47
CA LEU A 309 1.14 8.38 1.88
C LEU A 309 1.16 9.90 2.07
N TYR A 310 1.61 10.35 3.24
CA TYR A 310 1.71 11.75 3.59
C TYR A 310 3.03 12.36 3.10
N ILE A 311 2.98 13.50 2.42
CA ILE A 311 4.13 14.32 2.05
C ILE A 311 4.06 15.66 2.76
N ASN A 312 5.12 15.99 3.49
CA ASN A 312 5.24 17.28 4.18
C ASN A 312 5.48 18.44 3.19
N GLY A 313 5.20 19.67 3.63
CA GLY A 313 5.35 20.86 2.79
C GLY A 313 6.80 21.18 2.38
N HIS A 314 7.81 20.68 3.11
CA HIS A 314 9.21 20.88 2.76
C HIS A 314 9.57 20.11 1.49
N LEU A 315 9.29 18.80 1.46
CA LEU A 315 9.53 17.95 0.29
C LEU A 315 8.77 18.45 -0.94
N LEU A 316 7.55 18.97 -0.76
CA LEU A 316 6.77 19.57 -1.86
C LEU A 316 7.47 20.78 -2.48
N ARG A 317 7.97 21.71 -1.65
CA ARG A 317 8.60 22.95 -2.13
C ARG A 317 9.96 22.68 -2.75
N ASP A 318 10.80 21.87 -2.11
CA ASP A 318 12.17 21.59 -2.56
C ASP A 318 12.20 20.97 -3.96
N HIS A 319 11.22 20.10 -4.24
CA HIS A 319 11.13 19.37 -5.50
C HIS A 319 10.10 19.97 -6.48
N GLY A 320 9.51 21.13 -6.15
CA GLY A 320 8.51 21.80 -7.00
C GLY A 320 7.29 20.92 -7.33
N LEU A 321 6.86 20.07 -6.38
CA LEU A 321 5.78 19.11 -6.61
C LEU A 321 4.42 19.83 -6.68
N ARG A 322 3.62 19.46 -7.68
CA ARG A 322 2.27 19.98 -7.92
C ARG A 322 1.26 18.83 -7.96
N ALA A 323 -0.01 19.16 -7.79
CA ALA A 323 -1.09 18.18 -7.94
C ALA A 323 -0.99 17.45 -9.30
N GLY A 324 -1.28 16.16 -9.31
CA GLY A 324 -1.19 15.32 -10.51
C GLY A 324 0.20 14.74 -10.80
N HIS A 325 1.26 15.18 -10.11
CA HIS A 325 2.57 14.53 -10.27
C HIS A 325 2.51 13.09 -9.75
N ARG A 326 3.08 12.16 -10.50
CA ARG A 326 3.40 10.80 -10.04
C ARG A 326 4.72 10.85 -9.29
N VAL A 327 4.74 10.42 -8.04
CA VAL A 327 5.91 10.54 -7.19
C VAL A 327 6.14 9.23 -6.45
N LYS A 328 7.39 8.76 -6.49
CA LYS A 328 7.86 7.61 -5.73
C LYS A 328 8.68 8.10 -4.55
N VAL A 329 8.39 7.58 -3.37
CA VAL A 329 8.92 8.08 -2.10
C VAL A 329 9.42 6.95 -1.24
N ARG A 330 10.44 7.25 -0.44
CA ARG A 330 10.83 6.43 0.71
C ARG A 330 9.96 6.84 1.89
N ILE A 331 9.43 5.85 2.59
CA ILE A 331 8.53 6.00 3.72
C ILE A 331 9.25 5.53 4.99
N ARG A 332 9.04 6.25 6.08
CA ARG A 332 9.48 5.84 7.42
C ARG A 332 8.33 5.28 8.24
N ALA A 333 8.69 4.60 9.32
CA ALA A 333 7.74 4.18 10.33
C ALA A 333 6.96 5.39 10.89
N PRO A 334 5.62 5.26 11.05
CA PRO A 334 4.82 6.32 11.66
C PRO A 334 5.24 6.49 13.12
N ARG A 335 5.39 7.74 13.58
CA ARG A 335 5.58 8.04 15.02
C ARG A 335 4.24 7.90 15.75
N ASP A 336 4.25 7.79 17.08
CA ASP A 336 3.04 7.61 17.92
C ASP A 336 1.89 8.63 17.68
N ARG A 337 2.16 9.76 17.02
CA ARG A 337 1.16 10.78 16.66
C ARG A 337 0.78 10.82 15.17
N ASP A 338 1.47 10.07 14.31
CA ASP A 338 1.30 10.12 12.86
C ASP A 338 0.08 9.28 12.45
N LYS A 339 -0.92 9.93 11.83
CA LYS A 339 -2.14 9.26 11.33
C LYS A 339 -1.93 8.52 10.01
N TYR A 340 -0.81 8.74 9.34
CA TYR A 340 -0.51 8.25 8.00
C TYR A 340 0.96 7.87 7.88
N LEU A 341 1.26 6.98 6.93
CA LEU A 341 2.62 6.66 6.52
C LEU A 341 3.28 7.90 5.90
N SER A 342 4.39 8.35 6.46
CA SER A 342 5.00 9.63 6.08
C SER A 342 6.24 9.45 5.20
N ALA A 343 6.31 10.20 4.10
CA ALA A 343 7.47 10.26 3.24
C ALA A 343 8.65 10.96 3.93
N THR A 344 9.84 10.36 3.80
CA THR A 344 11.11 10.96 4.22
C THR A 344 11.87 11.57 3.06
N GLU A 345 11.72 10.99 1.87
CA GLU A 345 12.55 11.33 0.72
C GLU A 345 11.78 11.07 -0.57
N ILE A 346 11.98 11.95 -1.56
CA ILE A 346 11.48 11.77 -2.91
C ILE A 346 12.54 11.03 -3.73
N LEU A 347 12.20 9.85 -4.26
CA LEU A 347 13.12 9.02 -5.04
C LEU A 347 13.01 9.34 -6.53
N GLU A 348 11.77 9.37 -7.04
CA GLU A 348 11.49 9.64 -8.46
C GLU A 348 10.26 10.55 -8.60
N ILE A 349 10.28 11.38 -9.64
CA ILE A 349 9.18 12.25 -10.06
C ILE A 349 8.90 11.93 -11.52
N GLU A 350 7.68 11.50 -11.81
CA GLU A 350 7.25 11.02 -13.13
C GLU A 350 8.07 9.85 -13.70
N GLY A 351 8.76 9.09 -12.84
CA GLY A 351 9.66 8.00 -13.25
C GLY A 351 11.08 8.48 -13.59
N ILE A 352 11.40 9.74 -13.33
CA ILE A 352 12.75 10.30 -13.44
C ILE A 352 13.32 10.41 -12.01
N PRO A 353 14.58 10.00 -11.76
CA PRO A 353 15.22 10.20 -10.45
C PRO A 353 15.11 11.66 -9.99
N ALA A 354 14.79 11.88 -8.72
CA ALA A 354 14.51 13.22 -8.18
C ALA A 354 15.66 14.21 -8.40
N ALA A 355 16.91 13.73 -8.38
CA ALA A 355 18.11 14.53 -8.63
C ALA A 355 18.24 15.00 -10.10
N GLU A 356 17.62 14.29 -11.03
CA GLU A 356 17.69 14.58 -12.48
C GLU A 356 16.42 15.28 -12.98
N PHE A 357 15.35 15.29 -12.19
CA PHE A 357 14.08 15.88 -12.57
C PHE A 357 14.22 17.40 -12.72
N LYS A 358 13.98 17.88 -13.95
CA LYS A 358 13.89 19.31 -14.25
C LYS A 358 12.42 19.68 -14.35
N VAL A 359 12.03 20.70 -13.59
CA VAL A 359 10.65 21.20 -13.60
C VAL A 359 10.32 21.70 -15.02
N PRO A 360 9.35 21.10 -15.72
CA PRO A 360 8.98 21.52 -17.06
C PRO A 360 8.28 22.88 -17.03
N LYS A 361 8.14 23.50 -18.21
CA LYS A 361 7.34 24.72 -18.36
C LYS A 361 5.90 24.40 -17.95
N GLU A 362 5.33 25.24 -17.08
CA GLU A 362 3.97 25.03 -16.58
C GLU A 362 2.94 25.02 -17.71
N PHE A 363 1.93 24.15 -17.58
CA PHE A 363 0.88 23.96 -18.58
C PHE A 363 0.19 25.27 -19.01
N ASP A 364 -0.05 26.17 -18.07
CA ASP A 364 -0.73 27.45 -18.36
C ASP A 364 0.15 28.44 -19.14
N LYS A 365 1.47 28.21 -19.19
CA LYS A 365 2.44 29.04 -19.93
C LYS A 365 2.73 28.49 -21.33
N LEU A 366 2.25 27.29 -21.65
CA LEU A 366 2.42 26.65 -22.95
C LEU A 366 1.59 27.36 -24.03
N THR A 367 2.11 27.46 -25.26
CA THR A 367 1.42 28.15 -26.35
C THR A 367 0.29 27.29 -26.92
N PRO A 368 -0.99 27.70 -26.80
CA PRO A 368 -2.12 26.91 -27.31
C PRO A 368 -2.25 27.05 -28.83
N LEU A 369 -2.39 25.92 -29.53
CA LEU A 369 -2.64 25.85 -30.97
C LEU A 369 -3.97 25.16 -31.28
N PHE A 370 -4.46 25.35 -32.51
CA PHE A 370 -5.52 24.50 -33.05
C PHE A 370 -4.97 23.08 -33.27
N PRO A 371 -5.83 22.05 -33.15
CA PRO A 371 -5.47 20.70 -33.59
C PRO A 371 -5.12 20.68 -35.09
N ASP A 372 -3.99 20.06 -35.41
CA ASP A 372 -3.44 19.91 -36.76
C ASP A 372 -3.00 18.46 -37.06
N ARG A 373 -2.96 17.61 -36.03
CA ARG A 373 -2.66 16.17 -36.12
C ARG A 373 -3.93 15.39 -35.79
N ARG A 374 -4.44 14.62 -36.76
CA ARG A 374 -5.64 13.79 -36.60
C ARG A 374 -5.37 12.54 -35.76
N ILE A 375 -6.33 12.19 -34.93
CA ILE A 375 -6.43 10.88 -34.25
C ILE A 375 -7.36 10.03 -35.11
N VAL A 376 -6.81 9.08 -35.85
CA VAL A 376 -7.55 8.22 -36.77
C VAL A 376 -8.22 7.10 -35.98
N LEU A 377 -9.54 7.02 -36.06
CA LEU A 377 -10.34 6.06 -35.28
C LEU A 377 -10.78 4.85 -36.11
N GLU A 378 -10.68 4.94 -37.43
CA GLU A 378 -11.03 3.89 -38.37
C GLU A 378 -10.34 2.57 -37.99
N GLY A 379 -11.11 1.49 -38.08
CA GLY A 379 -10.64 0.13 -37.82
C GLY A 379 -11.34 -0.88 -38.73
N GLU A 380 -10.93 -2.13 -38.59
CA GLU A 380 -11.47 -3.25 -39.36
C GLU A 380 -12.65 -3.92 -38.67
N GLY A 381 -13.54 -4.50 -39.47
CA GLY A 381 -14.66 -5.30 -38.98
C GLY A 381 -15.95 -4.51 -38.67
N PRO A 382 -17.04 -5.23 -38.37
CA PRO A 382 -18.36 -4.63 -38.18
C PRO A 382 -18.44 -3.71 -36.95
N GLU A 383 -17.62 -3.94 -35.92
CA GLU A 383 -17.58 -3.11 -34.71
C GLU A 383 -16.97 -1.72 -34.95
N ALA A 384 -16.17 -1.55 -36.02
CA ALA A 384 -15.50 -0.29 -36.34
C ALA A 384 -16.38 0.68 -37.14
N VAL A 385 -17.60 0.29 -37.53
CA VAL A 385 -18.46 1.12 -38.37
C VAL A 385 -18.78 2.46 -37.68
N SER A 386 -19.00 2.49 -36.37
CA SER A 386 -19.30 3.74 -35.66
C SER A 386 -18.16 4.75 -35.69
N VAL A 387 -16.93 4.28 -35.46
CA VAL A 387 -15.75 5.14 -35.47
C VAL A 387 -15.37 5.56 -36.90
N ARG A 388 -15.69 4.74 -37.91
CA ARG A 388 -15.60 5.13 -39.32
C ARG A 388 -16.56 6.25 -39.70
N VAL A 389 -17.81 6.20 -39.21
CA VAL A 389 -18.77 7.32 -39.35
C VAL A 389 -18.21 8.56 -38.68
N LEU A 390 -17.71 8.44 -37.45
CA LEU A 390 -17.16 9.57 -36.71
C LEU A 390 -15.99 10.22 -37.46
N ASP A 391 -15.08 9.42 -38.00
CA ASP A 391 -13.95 9.87 -38.80
C ASP A 391 -14.32 10.64 -40.07
N LEU A 392 -15.53 10.45 -40.62
CA LEU A 392 -16.00 11.18 -41.80
C LEU A 392 -16.82 12.43 -41.44
N VAL A 393 -17.47 12.42 -40.28
CA VAL A 393 -18.47 13.43 -39.90
C VAL A 393 -17.93 14.45 -38.91
N ALA A 394 -17.13 14.01 -37.94
CA ALA A 394 -16.55 14.87 -36.91
C ALA A 394 -15.16 14.31 -36.53
N PRO A 395 -14.11 14.63 -37.32
CA PRO A 395 -12.79 14.07 -37.08
C PRO A 395 -12.22 14.58 -35.76
N LEU A 396 -11.49 13.70 -35.07
CA LEU A 396 -10.86 13.99 -33.79
C LEU A 396 -9.41 14.39 -33.99
N GLY A 397 -8.97 15.49 -33.39
CA GLY A 397 -7.58 15.97 -33.43
C GLY A 397 -6.86 15.87 -32.09
N LYS A 398 -5.52 15.82 -32.12
CA LYS A 398 -4.66 15.99 -30.94
C LYS A 398 -4.84 17.40 -30.39
N GLY A 399 -5.43 17.52 -29.20
CA GLY A 399 -5.79 18.79 -28.59
C GLY A 399 -7.27 19.18 -28.72
N GLN A 400 -8.12 18.30 -29.23
CA GLN A 400 -9.55 18.60 -29.45
C GLN A 400 -10.32 18.75 -28.13
N ARG A 401 -11.30 19.67 -28.12
CA ARG A 401 -12.37 19.78 -27.12
C ARG A 401 -13.67 19.27 -27.73
N GLY A 402 -13.87 17.95 -27.63
CA GLY A 402 -15.02 17.25 -28.20
C GLY A 402 -16.14 17.06 -27.21
N LEU A 403 -17.38 17.20 -27.69
CA LEU A 403 -18.60 16.95 -26.95
C LEU A 403 -19.44 15.88 -27.66
N ILE A 404 -19.77 14.78 -26.98
CA ILE A 404 -20.76 13.81 -27.43
C ILE A 404 -22.08 14.14 -26.75
N VAL A 405 -22.97 14.78 -27.49
CA VAL A 405 -24.28 15.22 -27.01
C VAL A 405 -25.25 14.07 -27.20
N ALA A 406 -25.78 13.52 -26.12
CA ALA A 406 -26.61 12.33 -26.20
C ALA A 406 -27.81 12.38 -25.24
N PRO A 407 -29.00 11.94 -25.69
CA PRO A 407 -30.09 11.65 -24.78
C PRO A 407 -29.79 10.39 -23.95
N PRO A 408 -30.49 10.18 -22.83
CA PRO A 408 -30.47 8.89 -22.12
C PRO A 408 -30.74 7.74 -23.09
N ARG A 409 -29.98 6.64 -22.96
CA ARG A 409 -30.05 5.45 -23.85
C ARG A 409 -29.70 5.70 -25.32
N GLY A 410 -29.06 6.83 -25.67
CA GLY A 410 -28.63 7.15 -27.04
C GLY A 410 -27.41 6.36 -27.56
N GLY A 411 -26.84 5.44 -26.78
CA GLY A 411 -25.66 4.66 -27.18
C GLY A 411 -24.31 5.32 -26.89
N LYS A 412 -24.26 6.35 -26.03
CA LYS A 412 -23.05 7.10 -25.64
C LYS A 412 -21.90 6.19 -25.17
N THR A 413 -22.21 5.23 -24.32
CA THR A 413 -21.23 4.34 -23.68
C THR A 413 -20.57 3.42 -24.71
N ILE A 414 -21.37 2.89 -25.67
CA ILE A 414 -20.86 2.03 -26.75
C ILE A 414 -19.93 2.82 -27.66
N LEU A 415 -20.33 4.03 -28.06
CA LEU A 415 -19.50 4.89 -28.89
C LEU A 415 -18.18 5.25 -28.18
N LEU A 416 -18.21 5.63 -26.90
CA LEU A 416 -17.01 5.89 -26.12
C LEU A 416 -16.07 4.68 -26.04
N LYS A 417 -16.59 3.46 -25.81
CA LYS A 417 -15.79 2.23 -25.80
C LYS A 417 -15.13 1.97 -27.15
N GLN A 418 -15.85 2.18 -28.24
CA GLN A 418 -15.32 2.01 -29.60
C GLN A 418 -14.21 3.02 -29.90
N ILE A 419 -14.39 4.29 -29.51
CA ILE A 419 -13.35 5.32 -29.62
C ILE A 419 -12.12 4.94 -28.80
N ALA A 420 -12.31 4.51 -27.55
CA ALA A 420 -11.22 4.11 -26.67
C ALA A 420 -10.41 2.95 -27.25
N LYS A 421 -11.08 1.89 -27.74
CA LYS A 421 -10.45 0.76 -28.44
C LYS A 421 -9.67 1.21 -29.68
N ALA A 422 -10.27 2.08 -30.49
CA ALA A 422 -9.64 2.59 -31.69
C ALA A 422 -8.36 3.38 -31.38
N ILE A 423 -8.41 4.28 -30.39
CA ILE A 423 -7.23 5.06 -29.95
C ILE A 423 -6.12 4.13 -29.48
N ARG A 424 -6.42 3.14 -28.62
CA ARG A 424 -5.40 2.19 -28.14
C ARG A 424 -4.75 1.39 -29.27
N LYS A 425 -5.53 1.00 -30.27
CA LYS A 425 -5.06 0.20 -31.40
C LYS A 425 -4.23 1.04 -32.38
N ASN A 426 -4.74 2.21 -32.75
CA ASN A 426 -4.17 3.02 -33.83
C ASN A 426 -3.09 3.99 -33.34
N HIS A 427 -3.18 4.39 -32.06
CA HIS A 427 -2.33 5.40 -31.43
C HIS A 427 -1.82 4.94 -30.06
N PRO A 428 -0.99 3.87 -29.98
CA PRO A 428 -0.46 3.37 -28.72
C PRO A 428 0.48 4.36 -28.02
N GLU A 429 0.94 5.41 -28.72
CA GLU A 429 1.75 6.49 -28.15
C GLU A 429 0.94 7.49 -27.32
N ILE A 430 -0.39 7.52 -27.49
CA ILE A 430 -1.28 8.41 -26.76
C ILE A 430 -1.59 7.82 -25.39
N GLU A 431 -1.42 8.63 -24.35
CA GLU A 431 -1.86 8.29 -23.00
C GLU A 431 -3.39 8.42 -22.92
N LEU A 432 -4.08 7.28 -22.94
CA LEU A 432 -5.54 7.22 -22.83
C LEU A 432 -5.95 7.18 -21.35
N ILE A 433 -6.73 8.19 -20.95
CA ILE A 433 -7.32 8.30 -19.62
C ILE A 433 -8.84 8.25 -19.75
N VAL A 434 -9.49 7.40 -18.96
CA VAL A 434 -10.95 7.28 -18.95
C VAL A 434 -11.48 7.65 -17.57
N VAL A 435 -12.48 8.51 -17.53
CA VAL A 435 -13.16 8.96 -16.31
C VAL A 435 -14.67 8.70 -16.45
N LEU A 436 -15.22 7.90 -15.53
CA LEU A 436 -16.66 7.61 -15.46
C LEU A 436 -17.24 8.16 -14.14
N LEU A 437 -18.26 8.99 -14.22
CA LEU A 437 -18.88 9.73 -13.12
C LEU A 437 -20.38 9.44 -13.07
N ASP A 438 -20.88 9.09 -11.89
CA ASP A 438 -22.29 8.78 -11.64
C ASP A 438 -22.80 7.60 -12.50
N GLU A 439 -21.90 6.67 -12.82
CA GLU A 439 -22.22 5.43 -13.55
C GLU A 439 -22.33 4.23 -12.61
N ARG A 440 -22.97 3.16 -13.09
CA ARG A 440 -23.15 1.94 -12.31
C ARG A 440 -21.85 1.13 -12.21
N PRO A 441 -21.57 0.48 -11.05
CA PRO A 441 -20.35 -0.32 -10.88
C PRO A 441 -20.14 -1.36 -11.99
N GLU A 442 -21.20 -2.05 -12.41
CA GLU A 442 -21.14 -3.05 -13.49
C GLU A 442 -20.78 -2.45 -14.84
N GLU A 443 -21.19 -1.20 -15.11
CA GLU A 443 -20.85 -0.49 -16.36
C GLU A 443 -19.39 -0.04 -16.37
N VAL A 444 -18.84 0.30 -15.19
CA VAL A 444 -17.40 0.61 -15.03
C VAL A 444 -16.56 -0.63 -15.31
N THR A 445 -16.89 -1.77 -14.67
CA THR A 445 -16.16 -3.03 -14.90
C THR A 445 -16.23 -3.47 -16.35
N ASP A 446 -17.40 -3.41 -16.98
CA ASP A 446 -17.56 -3.74 -18.40
C ASP A 446 -16.73 -2.81 -19.31
N PHE A 447 -16.58 -1.52 -18.95
CA PHE A 447 -15.70 -0.60 -19.66
C PHE A 447 -14.22 -0.95 -19.51
N GLU A 448 -13.78 -1.25 -18.29
CA GLU A 448 -12.41 -1.66 -17.98
C GLU A 448 -12.01 -2.93 -18.72
N GLU A 449 -12.85 -3.97 -18.68
CA GLU A 449 -12.60 -5.24 -19.37
C GLU A 449 -12.61 -5.07 -20.90
N THR A 450 -13.59 -4.34 -21.42
CA THR A 450 -13.76 -4.15 -22.87
C THR A 450 -12.62 -3.35 -23.47
N VAL A 451 -12.17 -2.30 -22.80
CA VAL A 451 -11.11 -1.42 -23.32
C VAL A 451 -9.74 -1.89 -22.90
N GLY A 452 -9.59 -2.61 -21.79
CA GLY A 452 -8.33 -3.11 -21.23
C GLY A 452 -7.44 -2.01 -20.67
N THR A 453 -8.03 -0.95 -20.10
CA THR A 453 -7.32 0.20 -19.52
C THR A 453 -7.87 0.49 -18.14
N THR A 454 -7.06 1.08 -17.26
CA THR A 454 -7.53 1.56 -15.96
C THR A 454 -8.54 2.68 -16.14
N VAL A 455 -9.68 2.60 -15.46
CA VAL A 455 -10.73 3.62 -15.48
C VAL A 455 -10.78 4.32 -14.13
N TYR A 456 -10.78 5.65 -14.14
CA TYR A 456 -11.02 6.45 -12.94
C TYR A 456 -12.52 6.64 -12.75
N ALA A 457 -13.10 5.98 -11.76
CA ALA A 457 -14.54 5.98 -11.56
C ALA A 457 -14.97 6.61 -10.23
N SER A 458 -16.12 7.28 -10.26
CA SER A 458 -16.92 7.61 -9.09
C SER A 458 -18.35 7.18 -9.38
N THR A 459 -18.79 6.07 -8.78
CA THR A 459 -20.11 5.47 -9.04
C THR A 459 -21.25 6.32 -8.49
N PHE A 460 -22.49 6.01 -8.87
CA PHE A 460 -23.68 6.76 -8.44
C PHE A 460 -23.96 6.74 -6.93
N ASP A 461 -23.39 5.77 -6.20
CA ASP A 461 -23.49 5.70 -4.73
C ASP A 461 -22.63 6.78 -4.02
N GLU A 462 -21.72 7.42 -4.74
CA GLU A 462 -20.82 8.44 -4.20
C GLU A 462 -21.49 9.83 -4.20
N ALA A 463 -21.11 10.67 -3.24
CA ALA A 463 -21.64 12.03 -3.18
C ALA A 463 -21.21 12.85 -4.42
N PRO A 464 -22.04 13.78 -4.96
CA PRO A 464 -21.68 14.55 -6.15
C PRO A 464 -20.35 15.30 -6.08
N ARG A 465 -19.98 15.78 -4.88
CA ARG A 465 -18.68 16.42 -4.63
C ARG A 465 -17.48 15.51 -4.94
N ARG A 466 -17.63 14.19 -4.75
CA ARG A 466 -16.61 13.19 -5.06
C ARG A 466 -16.34 13.10 -6.55
N HIS A 467 -17.38 13.20 -7.40
CA HIS A 467 -17.21 13.20 -8.85
C HIS A 467 -16.28 14.33 -9.31
N ALA A 468 -16.48 15.53 -8.75
CA ALA A 468 -15.61 16.68 -9.02
C ALA A 468 -14.18 16.45 -8.54
N GLN A 469 -13.99 15.88 -7.34
CA GLN A 469 -12.66 15.58 -6.80
C GLN A 469 -11.86 14.61 -7.68
N VAL A 470 -12.49 13.52 -8.15
CA VAL A 470 -11.83 12.57 -9.08
C VAL A 470 -11.41 13.30 -10.35
N ALA A 471 -12.34 13.99 -11.01
CA ALA A 471 -12.09 14.66 -12.26
C ALA A 471 -10.98 15.73 -12.12
N ASP A 472 -11.04 16.56 -11.07
CA ASP A 472 -10.04 17.59 -10.80
C ASP A 472 -8.63 17.01 -10.66
N LEU A 473 -8.46 15.88 -9.98
CA LEU A 473 -7.15 15.25 -9.85
C LEU A 473 -6.69 14.60 -11.16
N VAL A 474 -7.61 14.00 -11.92
CA VAL A 474 -7.32 13.42 -13.24
C VAL A 474 -6.89 14.49 -14.24
N ILE A 475 -7.53 15.66 -14.27
CA ILE A 475 -7.13 16.72 -15.19
C ILE A 475 -5.77 17.30 -14.82
N GLU A 476 -5.45 17.42 -13.53
CA GLU A 476 -4.10 17.80 -13.11
C GLU A 476 -3.07 16.74 -13.55
N ARG A 477 -3.37 15.45 -13.42
CA ARG A 477 -2.52 14.37 -13.95
C ARG A 477 -2.29 14.52 -15.45
N ALA A 478 -3.35 14.75 -16.22
CA ALA A 478 -3.27 14.95 -17.67
C ALA A 478 -2.40 16.17 -18.03
N ARG A 479 -2.54 17.29 -17.29
CA ARG A 479 -1.71 18.49 -17.46
C ARG A 479 -0.23 18.18 -17.22
N ARG A 480 0.12 17.43 -16.17
CA ARG A 480 1.51 17.02 -15.89
C ARG A 480 2.10 16.18 -17.03
N LEU A 481 1.33 15.25 -17.60
CA LEU A 481 1.77 14.45 -18.75
C LEU A 481 2.04 15.31 -19.99
N VAL A 482 1.19 16.31 -20.27
CA VAL A 482 1.40 17.23 -21.40
C VAL A 482 2.62 18.12 -21.19
N GLU A 483 2.89 18.56 -19.97
CA GLU A 483 4.12 19.30 -19.64
C GLU A 483 5.40 18.48 -19.93
N GLN A 484 5.30 17.14 -20.01
CA GLN A 484 6.38 16.25 -20.44
C GLN A 484 6.40 15.97 -21.95
N GLY A 485 5.59 16.68 -22.74
CA GLY A 485 5.48 16.51 -24.18
C GLY A 485 4.64 15.33 -24.64
N LYS A 486 3.84 14.71 -23.74
CA LYS A 486 2.98 13.58 -24.10
C LYS A 486 1.66 14.06 -24.74
N ASP A 487 1.15 13.27 -25.68
CA ASP A 487 -0.20 13.41 -26.20
C ASP A 487 -1.16 12.61 -25.30
N VAL A 488 -2.17 13.27 -24.73
CA VAL A 488 -3.12 12.70 -23.77
C VAL A 488 -4.53 12.80 -24.35
N VAL A 489 -5.29 11.71 -24.26
CA VAL A 489 -6.75 11.72 -24.51
C VAL A 489 -7.50 11.38 -23.24
N LEU A 490 -8.36 12.29 -22.80
CA LEU A 490 -9.26 12.13 -21.67
C LEU A 490 -10.69 11.88 -22.18
N LEU A 491 -11.20 10.66 -21.99
CA LEU A 491 -12.60 10.32 -22.20
C LEU A 491 -13.37 10.53 -20.89
N LEU A 492 -14.40 11.38 -20.90
CA LEU A 492 -15.18 11.72 -19.72
C LEU A 492 -16.67 11.40 -19.92
N ASP A 493 -17.22 10.51 -19.10
CA ASP A 493 -18.67 10.27 -19.02
C ASP A 493 -19.17 10.62 -17.61
N SER A 494 -19.71 11.80 -17.32
CA SER A 494 -20.02 12.89 -18.25
C SER A 494 -19.70 14.28 -17.70
N LEU A 495 -19.62 15.25 -18.60
CA LEU A 495 -19.41 16.66 -18.28
C LEU A 495 -20.59 17.24 -17.48
N THR A 496 -21.81 16.76 -17.74
CA THR A 496 -23.01 17.14 -16.99
C THR A 496 -22.89 16.74 -15.51
N ARG A 497 -22.41 15.52 -15.24
CA ARG A 497 -22.21 15.02 -13.87
C ARG A 497 -21.08 15.76 -13.15
N LEU A 498 -20.00 16.08 -13.87
CA LEU A 498 -18.93 16.94 -13.34
C LEU A 498 -19.45 18.32 -12.91
N ALA A 499 -20.25 18.96 -13.75
CA ALA A 499 -20.82 20.28 -13.46
C ALA A 499 -21.76 20.25 -12.24
N ARG A 500 -22.59 19.20 -12.11
CA ARG A 500 -23.40 18.95 -10.90
C ARG A 500 -22.52 18.76 -9.66
N GLY A 501 -21.41 18.03 -9.78
CA GLY A 501 -20.43 17.85 -8.71
C GLY A 501 -19.79 19.17 -8.25
N HIS A 502 -19.36 20.02 -9.20
CA HIS A 502 -18.87 21.36 -8.89
C HIS A 502 -19.92 22.25 -8.24
N ASN A 503 -21.19 22.14 -8.67
CA ASN A 503 -22.28 22.89 -8.08
C ASN A 503 -22.51 22.49 -6.62
N SER A 504 -22.53 21.18 -6.34
CA SER A 504 -22.65 20.64 -4.98
C SER A 504 -21.45 20.98 -4.08
N ALA A 505 -20.25 21.06 -4.65
CA ALA A 505 -19.03 21.41 -3.93
C ALA A 505 -18.92 22.92 -3.60
N SER A 506 -19.65 23.76 -4.33
CA SER A 506 -19.62 25.22 -4.14
C SER A 506 -20.44 25.60 -2.91
N GLN A 507 -19.82 26.29 -1.94
CA GLN A 507 -20.51 26.80 -0.75
C GLN A 507 -20.75 28.30 -0.85
N GLY A 508 -22.02 28.71 -0.74
CA GLY A 508 -22.42 30.10 -0.80
C GLY A 508 -22.26 30.75 -2.19
N GLY A 509 -22.87 31.92 -2.36
CA GLY A 509 -22.84 32.69 -3.61
C GLY A 509 -24.18 32.77 -4.35
N PRO A 510 -24.26 33.61 -5.39
CA PRO A 510 -25.48 33.79 -6.16
C PRO A 510 -25.86 32.51 -6.92
N ILE A 511 -27.14 32.16 -6.85
CA ILE A 511 -27.72 31.05 -7.61
C ILE A 511 -28.13 31.59 -8.98
N GLY A 512 -27.57 31.04 -10.05
CA GLY A 512 -27.90 31.40 -11.42
C GLY A 512 -29.17 30.70 -11.93
N SER A 513 -29.44 30.87 -13.23
CA SER A 513 -30.54 30.18 -13.92
C SER A 513 -30.40 28.66 -13.77
N GLY A 514 -31.53 27.96 -13.60
CA GLY A 514 -31.55 26.49 -13.47
C GLY A 514 -30.95 25.94 -12.17
N GLY A 515 -30.68 26.79 -11.17
CA GLY A 515 -30.13 26.36 -9.88
C GLY A 515 -28.61 26.12 -9.88
N VAL A 516 -27.91 26.64 -10.90
CA VAL A 516 -26.46 26.44 -11.06
C VAL A 516 -25.68 27.68 -10.61
N SER A 517 -24.67 27.48 -9.78
CA SER A 517 -23.73 28.52 -9.39
C SER A 517 -22.83 28.93 -10.57
N PRO A 518 -22.70 30.24 -10.87
CA PRO A 518 -21.77 30.73 -11.89
C PRO A 518 -20.32 30.32 -11.65
N VAL A 519 -19.90 30.25 -10.37
CA VAL A 519 -18.55 29.81 -9.98
C VAL A 519 -18.33 28.33 -10.32
N ALA A 520 -19.34 27.49 -10.09
CA ALA A 520 -19.29 26.07 -10.44
C ALA A 520 -19.20 25.85 -11.96
N LEU A 521 -19.97 26.62 -12.74
CA LEU A 521 -19.90 26.60 -14.20
C LEU A 521 -18.52 27.05 -14.69
N GLN A 522 -17.98 28.14 -14.15
CA GLN A 522 -16.64 28.61 -14.50
C GLN A 522 -15.57 27.54 -14.24
N LYS A 523 -15.64 26.83 -13.10
CA LYS A 523 -14.70 25.75 -12.78
C LYS A 523 -14.79 24.60 -13.79
N SER A 524 -16.01 24.16 -14.11
CA SER A 524 -16.25 23.12 -15.10
C SER A 524 -15.83 23.54 -16.51
N ARG A 525 -16.03 24.81 -16.86
CA ARG A 525 -15.60 25.37 -18.14
C ARG A 525 -14.08 25.44 -18.22
N LYS A 526 -13.41 25.80 -17.13
CA LYS A 526 -11.94 25.74 -17.04
C LYS A 526 -11.45 24.31 -17.22
N PHE A 527 -12.08 23.32 -16.59
CA PHE A 527 -11.77 21.90 -16.78
C PHE A 527 -11.79 21.54 -18.27
N PHE A 528 -12.90 21.79 -18.97
CA PHE A 528 -13.05 21.44 -20.39
C PHE A 528 -12.14 22.27 -21.30
N GLY A 529 -11.90 23.53 -20.93
CA GLY A 529 -10.99 24.46 -21.61
C GLY A 529 -9.49 24.15 -21.44
N ASN A 530 -9.12 23.16 -20.62
CA ASN A 530 -7.73 22.68 -20.60
C ASN A 530 -7.35 22.02 -21.92
N ALA A 531 -8.28 21.35 -22.61
CA ALA A 531 -7.93 20.67 -23.86
C ALA A 531 -7.47 21.63 -24.96
N ARG A 532 -6.27 21.38 -25.47
CA ARG A 532 -5.54 22.20 -26.44
C ARG A 532 -4.38 21.41 -27.04
N ASN A 533 -4.02 21.75 -28.27
CA ASN A 533 -2.73 21.38 -28.85
C ASN A 533 -1.67 22.38 -28.36
N VAL A 534 -0.42 21.95 -28.27
CA VAL A 534 0.66 22.76 -27.68
C VAL A 534 1.85 22.85 -28.63
N GLU A 535 2.41 24.05 -28.80
CA GLU A 535 3.57 24.28 -29.68
C GLU A 535 4.85 23.60 -29.16
N GLU A 536 5.10 23.65 -27.86
CA GLU A 536 6.31 23.09 -27.23
C GLU A 536 6.35 21.55 -27.21
N GLY A 537 5.27 20.89 -27.62
CA GLY A 537 5.13 19.44 -27.64
C GLY A 537 4.03 18.93 -26.72
N GLY A 538 3.44 17.80 -27.10
CA GLY A 538 2.29 17.20 -26.42
C GLY A 538 0.95 17.85 -26.78
N SER A 539 -0.13 17.27 -26.27
CA SER A 539 -1.48 17.79 -26.47
C SER A 539 -2.43 17.20 -25.43
N LEU A 540 -3.45 17.96 -25.03
CA LEU A 540 -4.54 17.46 -24.20
C LEU A 540 -5.82 17.45 -25.02
N THR A 541 -6.30 16.26 -25.34
CA THR A 541 -7.61 16.03 -25.96
C THR A 541 -8.61 15.67 -24.88
N VAL A 542 -9.76 16.32 -24.84
CA VAL A 542 -10.87 15.97 -23.93
C VAL A 542 -12.10 15.69 -24.78
N LEU A 543 -12.60 14.46 -24.70
CA LEU A 543 -13.85 14.05 -25.33
C LEU A 543 -14.83 13.69 -24.22
N ALA A 544 -15.79 14.56 -23.98
CA ALA A 544 -16.75 14.40 -22.90
C ALA A 544 -18.16 14.17 -23.43
N THR A 545 -18.96 13.37 -22.73
CA THR A 545 -20.40 13.29 -23.01
C THR A 545 -21.14 14.43 -22.30
N ALA A 546 -22.21 14.89 -22.91
CA ALA A 546 -23.19 15.79 -22.30
C ALA A 546 -24.58 15.21 -22.49
N LEU A 547 -25.33 15.15 -21.39
CA LEU A 547 -26.70 14.68 -21.39
C LEU A 547 -27.63 15.82 -21.82
N ILE A 548 -28.53 15.54 -22.75
CA ILE A 548 -29.62 16.41 -23.18
C ILE A 548 -30.96 15.70 -23.00
N GLU A 549 -32.06 16.47 -23.05
CA GLU A 549 -33.42 15.92 -22.99
C GLU A 549 -33.67 15.08 -21.72
N THR A 550 -33.07 15.50 -20.60
CA THR A 550 -33.19 14.88 -19.28
C THR A 550 -34.35 15.43 -18.45
N GLU A 551 -35.17 16.32 -19.05
CA GLU A 551 -36.23 17.08 -18.37
C GLU A 551 -35.72 17.96 -17.22
N SER A 552 -34.41 18.15 -17.12
CA SER A 552 -33.78 18.96 -16.09
C SER A 552 -33.30 20.29 -16.66
N ARG A 553 -33.95 21.39 -16.25
CA ARG A 553 -33.52 22.75 -16.61
C ARG A 553 -32.07 23.05 -16.21
N MET A 554 -31.57 22.37 -15.17
CA MET A 554 -30.17 22.45 -14.76
C MET A 554 -29.24 21.94 -15.86
N ASP A 555 -29.56 20.78 -16.45
CA ASP A 555 -28.75 20.16 -17.49
C ASP A 555 -28.79 20.96 -18.79
N ASP A 556 -29.94 21.58 -19.12
CA ASP A 556 -30.06 22.47 -20.27
C ASP A 556 -29.11 23.68 -20.15
N VAL A 557 -29.07 24.32 -18.98
CA VAL A 557 -28.16 25.47 -18.71
C VAL A 557 -26.70 25.03 -18.78
N ILE A 558 -26.38 23.86 -18.22
CA ILE A 558 -25.04 23.26 -18.27
C ILE A 558 -24.61 23.00 -19.73
N PHE A 559 -25.49 22.41 -20.54
CA PHE A 559 -25.21 22.08 -21.93
C PHE A 559 -24.92 23.33 -22.75
N GLU A 560 -25.76 24.37 -22.64
CA GLU A 560 -25.58 25.62 -23.40
C GLU A 560 -24.25 26.32 -23.06
N GLU A 561 -23.81 26.27 -21.80
CA GLU A 561 -22.51 26.83 -21.38
C GLU A 561 -21.31 26.10 -22.05
N PHE A 562 -21.39 24.77 -22.20
CA PHE A 562 -20.28 23.99 -22.77
C PHE A 562 -20.27 23.93 -24.28
N LYS A 563 -21.44 24.04 -24.92
CA LYS A 563 -21.57 24.09 -26.39
C LYS A 563 -20.73 25.21 -27.00
N GLY A 564 -20.66 26.37 -26.34
CA GLY A 564 -19.81 27.49 -26.77
C GLY A 564 -18.30 27.27 -26.58
N THR A 565 -17.91 26.34 -25.71
CA THR A 565 -16.51 26.09 -25.30
C THR A 565 -15.84 25.01 -26.17
N GLY A 566 -16.62 24.03 -26.63
CA GLY A 566 -16.18 22.93 -27.49
C GLY A 566 -15.85 23.38 -28.91
N ASN A 567 -15.01 22.60 -29.59
CA ASN A 567 -14.69 22.79 -31.01
C ASN A 567 -14.97 21.52 -31.85
N MET A 568 -15.55 20.48 -31.26
CA MET A 568 -16.11 19.32 -31.94
C MET A 568 -17.41 18.92 -31.22
N GLU A 569 -18.46 18.63 -31.98
CA GLU A 569 -19.76 18.19 -31.48
C GLU A 569 -20.21 16.94 -32.25
N VAL A 570 -20.60 15.90 -31.52
CA VAL A 570 -21.21 14.68 -32.05
C VAL A 570 -22.56 14.53 -31.39
N ARG A 571 -23.62 14.70 -32.16
CA ARG A 571 -24.98 14.64 -31.64
C ARG A 571 -25.60 13.28 -31.91
N LEU A 572 -26.05 12.62 -30.85
CA LEU A 572 -26.80 11.38 -30.92
C LEU A 572 -28.30 11.68 -30.90
N ASP A 573 -29.04 11.01 -31.77
CA ASP A 573 -30.46 11.24 -32.00
C ASP A 573 -31.34 10.20 -31.29
N ARG A 574 -32.39 10.65 -30.61
CA ARG A 574 -33.31 9.80 -29.86
C ARG A 574 -34.14 8.90 -30.78
N GLU A 575 -34.68 9.44 -31.87
CA GLU A 575 -35.55 8.70 -32.79
C GLU A 575 -34.77 7.59 -33.50
N LEU A 576 -33.51 7.85 -33.88
CA LEU A 576 -32.62 6.81 -34.42
C LEU A 576 -32.38 5.69 -33.40
N ALA A 577 -32.11 6.04 -32.14
CA ALA A 577 -31.87 5.06 -31.08
C ALA A 577 -33.13 4.21 -30.80
N GLU A 578 -34.31 4.81 -30.77
CA GLU A 578 -35.60 4.12 -30.59
C GLU A 578 -35.91 3.17 -31.76
N ARG A 579 -35.56 3.56 -32.98
CA ARG A 579 -35.61 2.71 -34.19
C ARG A 579 -34.49 1.65 -34.25
N ARG A 580 -33.60 1.60 -33.26
CA ARG A 580 -32.43 0.71 -33.20
C ARG A 580 -31.42 0.88 -34.35
N VAL A 581 -31.31 2.09 -34.88
CA VAL A 581 -30.30 2.45 -35.89
C VAL A 581 -29.05 2.94 -35.17
N PHE A 582 -27.99 2.12 -35.18
CA PHE A 582 -26.71 2.43 -34.53
C PHE A 582 -25.53 2.46 -35.53
N PRO A 583 -24.58 3.39 -35.37
CA PRO A 583 -24.55 4.50 -34.40
C PRO A 583 -25.68 5.52 -34.65
N ALA A 584 -26.30 6.01 -33.58
CA ALA A 584 -27.41 6.97 -33.66
C ALA A 584 -26.91 8.41 -33.92
N ILE A 585 -25.92 8.60 -34.80
CA ILE A 585 -25.29 9.91 -35.03
C ILE A 585 -26.14 10.74 -35.99
N HIS A 586 -26.50 11.95 -35.56
CA HIS A 586 -27.15 12.95 -36.39
C HIS A 586 -26.10 13.64 -37.29
N ILE A 587 -25.94 13.15 -38.52
CA ILE A 587 -24.87 13.57 -39.45
C ILE A 587 -24.84 15.10 -39.69
N PRO A 588 -25.96 15.79 -40.03
CA PRO A 588 -25.92 17.23 -40.27
C PRO A 588 -25.57 18.10 -39.05
N GLN A 589 -25.87 17.63 -37.83
CA GLN A 589 -25.65 18.37 -36.58
C GLN A 589 -24.31 18.05 -35.92
N SER A 590 -23.57 17.08 -36.47
CA SER A 590 -22.26 16.68 -35.96
C SER A 590 -21.14 17.27 -36.82
N GLY A 591 -20.05 17.71 -36.19
CA GLY A 591 -18.93 18.31 -36.92
C GLY A 591 -17.78 18.75 -36.03
N THR A 592 -16.64 19.03 -36.67
CA THR A 592 -15.46 19.61 -36.04
C THR A 592 -15.17 20.97 -36.66
N ARG A 593 -14.87 21.97 -35.83
CA ARG A 593 -14.42 23.29 -36.32
C ARG A 593 -13.01 23.17 -36.89
N ASN A 594 -12.77 23.81 -38.02
CA ASN A 594 -11.51 23.76 -38.77
C ASN A 594 -11.07 22.32 -39.08
N ASP A 595 -12.02 21.47 -39.50
CA ASP A 595 -11.79 20.09 -39.87
C ASP A 595 -10.94 19.94 -41.14
N ASP A 596 -10.86 20.99 -41.98
CA ASP A 596 -9.94 21.13 -43.11
C ASP A 596 -8.47 20.90 -42.74
N ARG A 597 -8.08 21.16 -41.48
CA ARG A 597 -6.72 20.93 -40.97
C ARG A 597 -6.43 19.48 -40.62
N LEU A 598 -7.47 18.66 -40.43
CA LEU A 598 -7.34 17.27 -39.95
C LEU A 598 -7.41 16.26 -41.10
N TYR A 599 -7.96 16.66 -42.24
CA TYR A 599 -8.05 15.83 -43.43
C TYR A 599 -6.89 16.11 -44.39
N HIS A 600 -6.55 15.09 -45.19
CA HIS A 600 -5.76 15.37 -46.38
C HIS A 600 -6.57 16.22 -47.37
N PRO A 601 -6.00 17.18 -48.12
CA PRO A 601 -6.75 18.03 -49.04
C PRO A 601 -7.66 17.26 -50.03
N ASP A 602 -7.16 16.17 -50.61
CA ASP A 602 -7.94 15.32 -51.53
C ASP A 602 -9.05 14.53 -50.82
N GLU A 603 -8.81 14.15 -49.56
CA GLU A 603 -9.80 13.47 -48.72
C GLU A 603 -10.94 14.45 -48.39
N PHE A 604 -10.59 15.67 -48.01
CA PHE A 604 -11.53 16.70 -47.57
C PHE A 604 -12.57 17.03 -48.64
N VAL A 605 -12.15 17.20 -49.90
CA VAL A 605 -13.08 17.46 -51.02
C VAL A 605 -14.12 16.34 -51.13
N LYS A 606 -13.68 15.09 -51.06
CA LYS A 606 -14.57 13.91 -51.15
C LYS A 606 -15.49 13.78 -49.93
N VAL A 607 -14.97 14.06 -48.73
CA VAL A 607 -15.77 14.08 -47.49
C VAL A 607 -16.87 15.13 -47.60
N LEU A 608 -16.57 16.33 -48.08
CA LEU A 608 -17.56 17.38 -48.29
C LEU A 608 -18.65 16.97 -49.29
N ASP A 609 -18.29 16.30 -50.38
CA ASP A 609 -19.27 15.83 -51.37
C ASP A 609 -20.21 14.77 -50.79
N ILE A 610 -19.67 13.80 -50.06
CA ILE A 610 -20.49 12.81 -49.31
C ILE A 610 -21.42 13.52 -48.33
N ARG A 611 -20.91 14.47 -47.55
CA ARG A 611 -21.72 15.22 -46.57
C ARG A 611 -22.84 16.02 -47.24
N ARG A 612 -22.57 16.66 -48.39
CA ARG A 612 -23.59 17.40 -49.15
C ARG A 612 -24.71 16.49 -49.65
N GLN A 613 -24.37 15.30 -50.14
CA GLN A 613 -25.37 14.31 -50.59
C GLN A 613 -26.22 13.82 -49.41
N LEU A 614 -25.59 13.46 -48.28
CA LEU A 614 -26.31 12.99 -47.09
C LEU A 614 -27.20 14.07 -46.47
N ALA A 615 -26.80 15.35 -46.56
CA ALA A 615 -27.59 16.47 -46.04
C ALA A 615 -28.91 16.71 -46.82
N GLN A 616 -29.06 16.15 -48.02
CA GLN A 616 -30.30 16.22 -48.80
C GLN A 616 -31.32 15.15 -48.39
N LEU A 617 -30.90 14.15 -47.60
CA LEU A 617 -31.75 13.06 -47.15
C LEU A 617 -32.32 13.35 -45.74
N PRO A 618 -33.49 12.78 -45.40
CA PRO A 618 -33.94 12.70 -44.01
C PRO A 618 -32.89 12.04 -43.12
N VAL A 619 -32.85 12.40 -41.83
CA VAL A 619 -31.81 11.98 -40.88
C VAL A 619 -31.63 10.45 -40.82
N GLY A 620 -32.75 9.71 -40.76
CA GLY A 620 -32.73 8.24 -40.78
C GLY A 620 -32.17 7.65 -42.07
N ASP A 621 -32.60 8.17 -43.21
CA ASP A 621 -32.17 7.67 -44.52
C ASP A 621 -30.69 8.00 -44.79
N ALA A 622 -30.22 9.15 -44.31
CA ALA A 622 -28.83 9.57 -44.42
C ALA A 622 -27.89 8.59 -43.69
N ILE A 623 -28.17 8.27 -42.43
CA ILE A 623 -27.33 7.34 -41.67
C ILE A 623 -27.41 5.92 -42.25
N GLU A 624 -28.61 5.44 -42.63
CA GLU A 624 -28.76 4.12 -43.24
C GLU A 624 -28.00 3.99 -44.57
N THR A 625 -28.04 5.03 -45.41
CA THR A 625 -27.29 5.10 -46.67
C THR A 625 -25.79 5.07 -46.43
N LEU A 626 -25.29 5.84 -45.46
CA LEU A 626 -23.89 5.83 -45.10
C LEU A 626 -23.46 4.47 -44.56
N LEU A 627 -24.24 3.86 -43.65
CA LEU A 627 -23.93 2.55 -43.07
C LEU A 627 -23.93 1.43 -44.11
N LYS A 628 -24.86 1.45 -45.08
CA LYS A 628 -24.89 0.51 -46.19
C LYS A 628 -23.60 0.59 -47.02
N ASN A 629 -23.14 1.81 -47.33
CA ASN A 629 -21.93 2.03 -48.11
C ASN A 629 -20.64 1.72 -47.31
N LEU A 630 -20.61 2.03 -46.01
CA LEU A 630 -19.50 1.66 -45.12
C LEU A 630 -19.37 0.14 -44.96
N ARG A 631 -20.48 -0.60 -44.86
CA ARG A 631 -20.47 -2.07 -44.78
C ARG A 631 -20.04 -2.73 -46.10
N ALA A 632 -20.26 -2.06 -47.23
CA ALA A 632 -19.84 -2.52 -48.55
C ALA A 632 -18.36 -2.21 -48.88
N THR A 633 -17.65 -1.51 -47.99
CA THR A 633 -16.26 -1.09 -48.16
C THR A 633 -15.42 -1.48 -46.97
N LYS A 634 -14.16 -1.83 -47.20
CA LYS A 634 -13.22 -2.19 -46.13
C LYS A 634 -12.69 -0.97 -45.40
N SER A 635 -12.57 0.17 -46.08
CA SER A 635 -12.06 1.41 -45.51
C SER A 635 -12.80 2.67 -45.96
N ASN A 636 -12.61 3.75 -45.22
CA ASN A 636 -13.09 5.09 -45.56
C ASN A 636 -12.43 5.61 -46.83
N ALA A 637 -11.15 5.31 -47.06
CA ALA A 637 -10.49 5.60 -48.31
C ALA A 637 -11.18 4.93 -49.51
N GLU A 638 -11.54 3.64 -49.40
CA GLU A 638 -12.27 2.92 -50.45
C GLU A 638 -13.65 3.55 -50.70
N LEU A 639 -14.36 3.93 -49.64
CA LEU A 639 -15.64 4.65 -49.75
C LEU A 639 -15.48 5.99 -50.48
N LEU A 640 -14.51 6.80 -50.08
CA LEU A 640 -14.27 8.12 -50.67
C LEU A 640 -13.83 8.04 -52.14
N LEU A 641 -13.17 6.95 -52.54
CA LEU A 641 -12.84 6.70 -53.95
C LEU A 641 -14.04 6.25 -54.78
N ARG A 642 -14.94 5.43 -54.21
CA ARG A 642 -16.13 4.92 -54.91
C ARG A 642 -17.32 5.88 -54.93
N GLY A 643 -17.43 6.75 -53.92
CA GLY A 643 -18.61 7.56 -53.66
C GLY A 643 -19.75 6.78 -53.01
N LEU A 644 -20.82 7.48 -52.65
CA LEU A 644 -22.07 6.87 -52.19
C LEU A 644 -22.80 6.24 -53.39
N ARG A 645 -23.30 5.03 -53.21
CA ARG A 645 -24.15 4.32 -54.19
C ARG A 645 -25.62 4.37 -53.84
#